data_AF-A0A834YUY1-F1
#
_entry.id   AF-A0A834YUY1-F1
#
_cell.length_a   1.000
_cell.length_b   1.000
_cell.length_c   1.000
_cell.angle_alpha   90.00
_cell.angle_beta   90.00
_cell.angle_gamma   90.00
#
_symmetry.space_group_name_H-M   'P 1'
#
loop_
_entity.id
_entity.type
_entity.pdbx_description
1 polymer ?
#
loop_
_entity_poly.entity_id
_entity_poly.type
_entity_poly.pdbx_seq_one_letter_code
_entity_poly.pdbx_strand_id
1 'polypeptide(L)'
;MEGDVLSINPIEDSLICVKEDIRGSVNPNTNEESLMAFESTVQQSNPQERSGLDSVLVEREEKLEKEEHQKKEDRKKEMTITPAVRISDGKLVVKDRTILTGVPDNVIETSAATSGHVEGIFLGAVFPERNSRHVISLGTLRDVRFLACFRFKLWWMAQKMGDNGREIPLETQFLLIETKHGSHLESDNSNEENQIVYTVFLPLVEAPFRACLQGNSMDELELCFESGDSETKASSFTHSLFISAGTDPFSTITDAIRAVKRHLQTFRHRSEKKLPGIVDYFGWCTWDAFYQEVTQDGVEAGLESLAAGGTPPKFVIIDDGWQSVAGDPQTEDQNEKKSNPLLRLTGIKENEKFKNKDDPTVGIKRIVNIAKQKHGLKYVYVWHAIIGYWGGVRPGVEEYGSKMQYPDVSPGVVSNEPGWKSDALAVQGLGFVNPKNVYRFYNELHGYLASAGVDGVKVDVQCILETLGAGLGGRVEVTRQYHQALDASVARNFPDNGCIACMSHNTDALYCSKQTAVVRASDDFYPRDPVSHTIHIAAVAYNSIFLGEFMQPDWDMFHSLHPAAEYHASARAISGGPIYVSDAPGKHNFELLRKLVLPDGSVLRPRLPGRPTRDCLFSDPARDGVSLLKIWNMNKYTGVLGVYNCQGAAWSSMERKNMYHQTGAEALTGVVRGRDVHLITDASTDPDWNGNCAVYRQRGSELVTLPYNAAMPVSLKVLEHEIFTVSPIKVLAPGFSFAPLGLINMFNAGGAIEGLRYEVKSGAALSELDAGFEGEANGVAAQRAENWSSEVVGVVRMKVKGCGQFGAYSSAKPRRCTVGSAVVDAGYDFSCGLLTLNLDHMPEEGQKVHVIEVEL
;
A
#
# COMPACT_ATOMS: atom_id res chain seq x y z
N MET A 1 -49.92 -10.28 -42.04
CA MET A 1 -48.82 -9.34 -42.32
C MET A 1 -47.76 -9.54 -41.25
N GLU A 2 -47.07 -10.69 -41.19
CA GLU A 2 -46.30 -11.39 -42.24
C GLU A 2 -45.10 -10.53 -42.71
N GLY A 3 -43.88 -11.05 -42.79
CA GLY A 3 -43.45 -12.43 -42.50
C GLY A 3 -41.92 -12.62 -42.53
N ASP A 4 -41.50 -13.82 -42.11
CA ASP A 4 -40.14 -14.31 -41.82
C ASP A 4 -39.09 -14.25 -42.95
N VAL A 5 -37.81 -14.55 -42.63
CA VAL A 5 -37.12 -15.80 -43.03
C VAL A 5 -35.79 -16.03 -42.27
N LEU A 6 -35.75 -17.16 -41.54
CA LEU A 6 -34.69 -18.11 -41.11
C LEU A 6 -33.19 -17.94 -41.49
N SER A 7 -32.28 -18.22 -40.53
CA SER A 7 -31.40 -19.44 -40.45
C SER A 7 -30.21 -19.25 -39.46
N ILE A 8 -30.07 -20.01 -38.36
CA ILE A 8 -29.39 -21.33 -38.13
C ILE A 8 -27.84 -21.26 -37.91
N ASN A 9 -27.37 -21.69 -36.72
CA ASN A 9 -25.95 -21.89 -36.32
C ASN A 9 -25.36 -23.21 -36.87
N PRO A 10 -24.02 -23.43 -36.90
CA PRO A 10 -23.38 -24.21 -35.80
C PRO A 10 -21.87 -23.96 -35.48
N ILE A 11 -21.52 -24.08 -34.19
CA ILE A 11 -20.51 -24.98 -33.54
C ILE A 11 -19.10 -25.26 -34.17
N GLU A 12 -18.07 -25.01 -33.35
CA GLU A 12 -16.70 -25.62 -33.17
C GLU A 12 -15.52 -25.54 -34.19
N ASP A 13 -14.32 -25.43 -33.55
CA ASP A 13 -13.02 -26.09 -33.80
C ASP A 13 -11.99 -25.71 -34.90
N SER A 14 -10.82 -25.27 -34.38
CA SER A 14 -9.48 -25.88 -34.55
C SER A 14 -8.47 -25.44 -35.65
N LEU A 15 -7.18 -25.64 -35.29
CA LEU A 15 -5.92 -25.67 -36.10
C LEU A 15 -5.47 -24.34 -36.77
N ILE A 16 -4.26 -23.82 -36.58
CA ILE A 16 -2.86 -24.34 -36.74
C ILE A 16 -2.41 -24.48 -38.22
N CYS A 17 -1.54 -23.56 -38.65
CA CYS A 17 -0.39 -23.75 -39.54
C CYS A 17 0.62 -22.59 -39.27
N VAL A 18 1.90 -22.80 -38.91
CA VAL A 18 3.04 -23.36 -39.70
C VAL A 18 3.43 -22.37 -40.80
N LYS A 19 4.56 -21.64 -40.75
CA LYS A 19 6.00 -22.01 -40.98
C LYS A 19 6.88 -20.73 -40.77
N GLU A 20 8.23 -20.65 -40.75
CA GLU A 20 9.40 -21.57 -40.91
C GLU A 20 10.69 -20.88 -40.32
N ASP A 21 11.70 -21.66 -39.89
CA ASP A 21 13.17 -21.41 -39.86
C ASP A 21 13.81 -20.18 -39.13
N ILE A 22 15.04 -20.25 -38.58
CA ILE A 22 16.28 -20.95 -39.03
C ILE A 22 17.02 -21.72 -37.88
N ARG A 23 17.70 -22.83 -38.23
CA ARG A 23 18.66 -23.59 -37.39
C ARG A 23 20.13 -23.24 -37.69
N GLY A 24 21.04 -23.46 -36.74
CA GLY A 24 22.48 -23.55 -37.02
C GLY A 24 23.36 -24.09 -35.87
N SER A 25 23.92 -25.30 -36.06
CA SER A 25 25.01 -25.98 -35.30
C SER A 25 24.84 -26.18 -33.77
N VAL A 26 25.41 -27.18 -33.07
CA VAL A 26 26.63 -28.01 -33.26
C VAL A 26 26.38 -29.51 -32.93
N ASN A 27 27.27 -30.40 -33.40
CA ASN A 27 27.28 -31.88 -33.31
C ASN A 27 27.89 -32.39 -31.96
N PRO A 28 27.66 -33.64 -31.50
CA PRO A 28 28.54 -34.74 -31.93
C PRO A 28 27.92 -36.17 -32.01
N ASN A 29 28.51 -37.01 -32.87
CA ASN A 29 28.42 -38.47 -32.85
C ASN A 29 29.76 -39.07 -32.37
N THR A 30 29.72 -40.23 -31.68
CA THR A 30 30.47 -41.49 -31.96
C THR A 30 30.69 -42.31 -30.68
N ASN A 31 30.08 -43.51 -30.59
CA ASN A 31 30.72 -44.79 -30.21
C ASN A 31 29.67 -45.92 -30.09
N GLU A 32 29.19 -46.42 -31.23
CA GLU A 32 28.48 -47.71 -31.33
C GLU A 32 29.18 -48.61 -32.36
N GLU A 33 30.43 -49.00 -32.07
CA GLU A 33 31.13 -50.06 -32.79
C GLU A 33 31.84 -50.99 -31.80
N SER A 34 31.14 -52.02 -31.31
CA SER A 34 31.73 -53.20 -30.63
C SER A 34 30.77 -54.36 -30.37
N LEU A 35 29.45 -54.22 -30.58
CA LEU A 35 28.45 -55.27 -30.26
C LEU A 35 28.04 -56.20 -31.42
N MET A 36 28.75 -56.18 -32.55
CA MET A 36 28.46 -56.99 -33.75
C MET A 36 29.68 -57.84 -34.17
N ALA A 37 30.33 -58.52 -33.21
CA ALA A 37 31.51 -59.36 -33.49
C ALA A 37 31.73 -60.53 -32.52
N PHE A 38 30.67 -61.11 -31.93
CA PHE A 38 30.81 -62.30 -31.06
C PHE A 38 29.75 -63.41 -31.24
N GLU A 39 29.00 -63.40 -32.35
CA GLU A 39 28.14 -64.52 -32.78
C GLU A 39 28.69 -65.25 -34.02
N SER A 40 29.93 -65.72 -33.93
CA SER A 40 30.35 -66.95 -34.61
C SER A 40 31.62 -67.49 -33.95
N THR A 41 31.76 -68.82 -33.92
CA THR A 41 32.96 -69.53 -33.38
C THR A 41 33.06 -69.67 -31.85
N VAL A 42 32.09 -70.35 -31.21
CA VAL A 42 32.40 -71.47 -30.29
C VAL A 42 31.33 -72.56 -30.41
N GLN A 43 31.45 -73.39 -31.45
CA GLN A 43 31.06 -74.80 -31.32
C GLN A 43 32.33 -75.60 -30.95
N GLN A 44 32.17 -76.66 -30.15
CA GLN A 44 33.21 -77.58 -29.66
C GLN A 44 34.04 -77.15 -28.43
N SER A 45 33.50 -77.38 -27.22
CA SER A 45 34.28 -77.92 -26.08
C SER A 45 33.36 -78.47 -24.95
N ASN A 46 33.93 -79.33 -24.11
CA ASN A 46 33.26 -80.27 -23.18
C ASN A 46 32.34 -79.66 -22.09
N PRO A 47 31.29 -80.38 -21.63
CA PRO A 47 30.42 -79.96 -20.54
C PRO A 47 30.85 -80.54 -19.17
N GLN A 48 31.81 -79.90 -18.48
CA GLN A 48 32.08 -80.25 -17.07
C GLN A 48 32.57 -79.11 -16.14
N GLU A 49 32.69 -77.87 -16.62
CA GLU A 49 33.11 -76.70 -15.81
C GLU A 49 32.05 -75.58 -15.77
N ARG A 50 30.76 -75.92 -15.66
CA ARG A 50 29.66 -74.93 -15.59
C ARG A 50 28.98 -74.76 -14.23
N SER A 51 29.39 -75.48 -13.17
CA SER A 51 28.71 -75.44 -11.86
C SER A 51 29.40 -74.58 -10.79
N GLY A 52 30.33 -73.69 -11.18
CA GLY A 52 31.14 -72.90 -10.23
C GLY A 52 31.20 -71.39 -10.46
N LEU A 53 30.82 -70.88 -11.63
CA LEU A 53 30.80 -69.44 -11.91
C LEU A 53 29.42 -68.80 -11.73
N ASP A 54 28.33 -69.52 -12.04
CA ASP A 54 26.97 -68.95 -11.99
C ASP A 54 26.57 -68.51 -10.57
N SER A 55 26.95 -69.26 -9.53
CA SER A 55 26.62 -68.87 -8.13
C SER A 55 27.34 -67.59 -7.68
N VAL A 56 28.58 -67.39 -8.13
CA VAL A 56 29.40 -66.21 -7.76
C VAL A 56 28.95 -64.96 -8.52
N LEU A 57 28.39 -65.11 -9.72
CA LEU A 57 27.80 -64.01 -10.47
C LEU A 57 26.46 -63.57 -9.87
N VAL A 58 25.56 -64.52 -9.57
CA VAL A 58 24.25 -64.22 -8.95
C VAL A 58 24.39 -63.56 -7.58
N GLU A 59 25.29 -64.04 -6.71
CA GLU A 59 25.56 -63.37 -5.42
C GLU A 59 26.13 -61.96 -5.58
N ARG A 60 26.78 -61.64 -6.70
CA ARG A 60 27.32 -60.30 -6.99
C ARG A 60 26.23 -59.37 -7.53
N GLU A 61 25.36 -59.87 -8.40
CA GLU A 61 24.23 -59.12 -8.96
C GLU A 61 23.22 -58.77 -7.88
N GLU A 62 22.80 -59.73 -7.03
CA GLU A 62 21.91 -59.43 -5.89
C GLU A 62 22.48 -58.37 -4.93
N LYS A 63 23.81 -58.34 -4.76
CA LYS A 63 24.48 -57.39 -3.87
C LYS A 63 24.57 -56.00 -4.50
N LEU A 64 24.83 -55.93 -5.81
CA LEU A 64 24.79 -54.69 -6.59
C LEU A 64 23.37 -54.12 -6.67
N GLU A 65 22.35 -54.96 -6.86
CA GLU A 65 20.95 -54.53 -6.83
C GLU A 65 20.54 -54.00 -5.44
N LYS A 66 20.94 -54.67 -4.36
CA LYS A 66 20.70 -54.18 -2.99
C LYS A 66 21.43 -52.86 -2.70
N GLU A 67 22.66 -52.69 -3.16
CA GLU A 67 23.40 -51.42 -3.06
C GLU A 67 22.80 -50.30 -3.95
N GLU A 68 22.28 -50.63 -5.13
CA GLU A 68 21.51 -49.70 -5.97
C GLU A 68 20.17 -49.32 -5.34
N HIS A 69 19.46 -50.27 -4.73
CA HIS A 69 18.18 -50.01 -4.07
C HIS A 69 18.39 -49.13 -2.83
N GLN A 70 19.41 -49.43 -2.01
CA GLN A 70 19.81 -48.59 -0.88
C GLN A 70 20.21 -47.18 -1.36
N LYS A 71 21.04 -47.05 -2.41
CA LYS A 71 21.38 -45.75 -3.01
C LYS A 71 20.17 -45.03 -3.62
N LYS A 72 19.15 -45.74 -4.12
CA LYS A 72 17.89 -45.16 -4.61
C LYS A 72 16.95 -44.74 -3.47
N GLU A 73 16.94 -45.45 -2.35
CA GLU A 73 16.22 -45.02 -1.13
C GLU A 73 16.90 -43.85 -0.43
N ASP A 74 18.24 -43.86 -0.34
CA ASP A 74 19.01 -42.78 0.26
C ASP A 74 18.94 -41.51 -0.62
N ARG A 75 19.01 -41.64 -1.96
CA ARG A 75 18.69 -40.53 -2.89
C ARG A 75 17.23 -40.10 -2.86
N LYS A 76 16.28 -40.98 -2.52
CA LYS A 76 14.88 -40.59 -2.29
C LYS A 76 14.71 -39.81 -0.98
N LYS A 77 15.49 -40.12 0.05
CA LYS A 77 15.53 -39.33 1.29
C LYS A 77 16.20 -37.97 1.07
N GLU A 78 17.29 -37.90 0.31
CA GLU A 78 17.97 -36.65 -0.05
C GLU A 78 17.14 -35.74 -0.99
N MET A 79 16.21 -36.28 -1.79
CA MET A 79 15.36 -35.48 -2.69
C MET A 79 13.97 -35.16 -2.12
N THR A 80 13.83 -35.11 -0.79
CA THR A 80 12.66 -34.47 -0.16
C THR A 80 12.94 -32.98 -0.04
N ILE A 81 12.33 -32.15 -0.88
CA ILE A 81 12.43 -30.68 -0.74
C ILE A 81 11.75 -30.31 0.57
N THR A 82 12.55 -29.99 1.59
CA THR A 82 12.06 -29.60 2.92
C THR A 82 11.33 -28.25 2.82
N PRO A 83 10.06 -28.14 3.28
CA PRO A 83 9.34 -26.89 3.18
C PRO A 83 10.05 -25.73 3.89
N ALA A 84 10.11 -24.59 3.22
CA ALA A 84 10.75 -23.38 3.73
C ALA A 84 10.06 -22.78 4.96
N VAL A 85 8.79 -23.11 5.21
CA VAL A 85 8.07 -22.82 6.45
C VAL A 85 7.39 -24.11 6.91
N ARG A 86 7.61 -24.51 8.17
CA ARG A 86 7.09 -25.78 8.75
C ARG A 86 7.13 -25.78 10.28
N ILE A 87 6.32 -26.62 10.92
CA ILE A 87 6.48 -26.99 12.32
C ILE A 87 7.31 -28.30 12.41
N SER A 88 8.36 -28.29 13.23
CA SER A 88 9.18 -29.47 13.54
C SER A 88 9.59 -29.42 15.01
N ASP A 89 9.47 -30.54 15.72
CA ASP A 89 9.96 -30.70 17.09
C ASP A 89 9.50 -29.60 18.07
N GLY A 90 8.23 -29.19 17.97
CA GLY A 90 7.66 -28.12 18.77
C GLY A 90 8.23 -26.72 18.44
N LYS A 91 8.70 -26.50 17.21
CA LYS A 91 9.25 -25.23 16.73
C LYS A 91 8.63 -24.84 15.40
N LEU A 92 8.36 -23.54 15.21
CA LEU A 92 8.12 -22.98 13.88
C LEU A 92 9.48 -22.65 13.25
N VAL A 93 9.78 -23.29 12.14
CA VAL A 93 11.05 -23.18 11.43
C VAL A 93 10.82 -22.51 10.06
N VAL A 94 11.63 -21.51 9.76
CA VAL A 94 11.63 -20.75 8.50
C VAL A 94 13.04 -20.77 7.90
N LYS A 95 13.22 -21.37 6.72
CA LYS A 95 14.54 -21.59 6.08
C LYS A 95 15.60 -22.04 7.09
N ASP A 96 15.26 -23.09 7.83
CA ASP A 96 16.06 -23.73 8.89
C ASP A 96 16.39 -22.86 10.12
N ARG A 97 15.84 -21.64 10.19
CA ARG A 97 15.92 -20.75 11.36
C ARG A 97 14.67 -20.92 12.22
N THR A 98 14.86 -21.09 13.52
CA THR A 98 13.74 -21.18 14.48
C THR A 98 13.16 -19.78 14.73
N ILE A 99 11.85 -19.60 14.54
CA ILE A 99 11.13 -18.36 14.83
C ILE A 99 10.31 -18.48 16.12
N LEU A 100 9.62 -19.61 16.34
CA LEU A 100 8.90 -19.90 17.58
C LEU A 100 9.39 -21.19 18.21
N THR A 101 9.39 -21.26 19.54
CA THR A 101 9.78 -22.45 20.32
C THR A 101 8.68 -22.83 21.31
N GLY A 102 8.46 -24.13 21.52
CA GLY A 102 7.37 -24.61 22.38
C GLY A 102 5.99 -24.48 21.73
N VAL A 103 5.90 -24.67 20.40
CA VAL A 103 4.62 -24.76 19.68
C VAL A 103 3.82 -25.96 20.22
N PRO A 104 2.60 -25.79 20.76
CA PRO A 104 1.83 -26.89 21.34
C PRO A 104 1.30 -27.91 20.32
N ASP A 105 1.18 -29.18 20.74
CA ASP A 105 0.68 -30.30 19.92
C ASP A 105 -0.74 -30.11 19.36
N ASN A 106 -1.55 -29.21 19.95
CA ASN A 106 -2.90 -28.91 19.50
C ASN A 106 -2.98 -27.71 18.52
N VAL A 107 -1.84 -27.15 18.11
CA VAL A 107 -1.72 -26.29 16.92
C VAL A 107 -1.66 -27.19 15.68
N ILE A 108 -2.49 -26.92 14.68
CA ILE A 108 -2.55 -27.69 13.44
C ILE A 108 -1.77 -26.96 12.34
N GLU A 109 -0.88 -27.65 11.65
CA GLU A 109 -0.32 -27.20 10.36
C GLU A 109 -1.14 -27.75 9.19
N THR A 110 -1.49 -26.88 8.24
CA THR A 110 -2.08 -27.25 6.94
C THR A 110 -1.26 -26.64 5.80
N SER A 111 -0.94 -27.42 4.77
CA SER A 111 -0.13 -26.95 3.63
C SER A 111 -0.87 -25.90 2.79
N ALA A 112 -0.18 -24.83 2.40
CA ALA A 112 -0.72 -23.82 1.49
C ALA A 112 -0.50 -24.13 -0.01
N ALA A 113 -0.06 -25.33 -0.38
CA ALA A 113 0.29 -25.68 -1.77
C ALA A 113 -0.83 -25.43 -2.81
N THR A 114 -2.10 -25.48 -2.40
CA THR A 114 -3.26 -25.16 -3.25
C THR A 114 -3.53 -23.66 -3.42
N SER A 115 -2.88 -22.80 -2.63
CA SER A 115 -3.02 -21.33 -2.65
C SER A 115 -2.00 -20.64 -3.57
N GLY A 116 -1.25 -21.40 -4.38
CA GLY A 116 -0.42 -20.94 -5.49
C GLY A 116 1.09 -21.03 -5.22
N HIS A 117 1.88 -20.32 -6.03
CA HIS A 117 3.36 -20.43 -6.05
C HIS A 117 4.12 -19.88 -4.83
N VAL A 118 3.43 -19.58 -3.73
CA VAL A 118 4.05 -19.03 -2.52
C VAL A 118 4.22 -20.16 -1.52
N GLU A 119 5.46 -20.41 -1.12
CA GLU A 119 5.77 -21.41 -0.11
C GLU A 119 5.41 -20.88 1.28
N GLY A 120 4.46 -21.55 1.93
CA GLY A 120 3.89 -21.13 3.19
C GLY A 120 2.94 -22.17 3.76
N ILE A 121 2.48 -21.92 4.98
CA ILE A 121 1.59 -22.79 5.73
C ILE A 121 0.43 -22.02 6.33
N PHE A 122 -0.65 -22.74 6.57
CA PHE A 122 -1.77 -22.30 7.39
C PHE A 122 -1.65 -22.94 8.77
N LEU A 123 -1.88 -22.16 9.82
CA LEU A 123 -2.00 -22.63 11.19
C LEU A 123 -3.45 -22.52 11.67
N GLY A 124 -3.87 -23.52 12.44
CA GLY A 124 -5.12 -23.58 13.18
C GLY A 124 -4.92 -24.19 14.56
N ALA A 125 -6.01 -24.56 15.24
CA ALA A 125 -5.94 -25.17 16.56
C ALA A 125 -7.18 -26.01 16.88
N VAL A 126 -7.01 -27.03 17.73
CA VAL A 126 -8.11 -27.81 18.34
C VAL A 126 -8.25 -27.47 19.82
N PHE A 127 -9.49 -27.29 20.26
CA PHE A 127 -9.88 -26.99 21.63
C PHE A 127 -10.81 -28.10 22.18
N PRO A 128 -10.73 -28.46 23.48
CA PRO A 128 -11.60 -29.48 24.06
C PRO A 128 -13.10 -29.11 24.06
N GLU A 129 -13.42 -27.81 24.13
CA GLU A 129 -14.78 -27.30 24.27
C GLU A 129 -15.14 -26.33 23.14
N ARG A 130 -16.44 -26.21 22.84
CA ARG A 130 -16.96 -25.23 21.87
C ARG A 130 -17.21 -23.89 22.54
N ASN A 131 -16.57 -22.83 22.04
CA ASN A 131 -16.69 -21.48 22.57
C ASN A 131 -16.79 -20.45 21.42
N SER A 132 -17.31 -19.26 21.72
CA SER A 132 -17.33 -18.08 20.84
C SER A 132 -16.02 -17.30 20.87
N ARG A 133 -15.16 -17.59 21.87
CA ARG A 133 -13.81 -17.05 22.00
C ARG A 133 -12.81 -18.13 22.42
N HIS A 134 -11.65 -18.16 21.76
CA HIS A 134 -10.50 -19.00 22.13
C HIS A 134 -9.20 -18.21 22.12
N VAL A 135 -8.20 -18.69 22.86
CA VAL A 135 -6.81 -18.20 22.84
C VAL A 135 -5.89 -19.42 22.94
N ILE A 136 -4.82 -19.45 22.15
CA ILE A 136 -3.79 -20.48 22.21
C ILE A 136 -2.40 -19.87 22.03
N SER A 137 -1.40 -20.36 22.76
CA SER A 137 0.01 -20.05 22.50
C SER A 137 0.46 -20.72 21.20
N LEU A 138 1.15 -19.99 20.34
CA LEU A 138 1.91 -20.50 19.21
C LEU A 138 3.38 -20.77 19.59
N GLY A 139 3.74 -20.61 20.86
CA GLY A 139 5.10 -20.73 21.37
C GLY A 139 5.78 -19.38 21.65
N THR A 140 6.96 -19.46 22.27
CA THR A 140 7.83 -18.34 22.65
C THR A 140 8.52 -17.72 21.43
N LEU A 141 8.41 -16.39 21.31
CA LEU A 141 9.07 -15.56 20.31
C LEU A 141 10.20 -14.73 20.96
N ARG A 142 11.44 -14.99 20.56
CA ARG A 142 12.66 -14.25 20.98
C ARG A 142 13.64 -14.18 19.81
N ASP A 143 14.66 -13.34 19.94
CA ASP A 143 15.83 -13.28 19.04
C ASP A 143 15.54 -12.97 17.56
N VAL A 144 14.41 -12.31 17.30
CA VAL A 144 14.03 -11.77 15.99
C VAL A 144 13.56 -10.32 16.15
N ARG A 145 13.67 -9.47 15.12
CA ARG A 145 13.02 -8.15 15.13
C ARG A 145 11.61 -8.28 14.57
N PHE A 146 10.66 -7.50 15.06
CA PHE A 146 9.31 -7.46 14.48
C PHE A 146 8.79 -6.05 14.21
N LEU A 147 7.84 -5.98 13.27
CA LEU A 147 6.92 -4.88 13.02
C LEU A 147 5.50 -5.42 13.12
N ALA A 148 4.71 -4.90 14.05
CA ALA A 148 3.30 -5.24 14.25
C ALA A 148 2.41 -4.05 13.88
N CYS A 149 1.41 -4.27 13.02
CA CYS A 149 0.27 -3.36 12.84
C CYS A 149 -0.90 -3.90 13.66
N PHE A 150 -1.34 -3.12 14.65
CA PHE A 150 -2.31 -3.55 15.66
C PHE A 150 -3.40 -2.49 15.87
N ARG A 151 -4.60 -2.91 16.29
CA ARG A 151 -5.68 -1.96 16.57
C ARG A 151 -5.54 -1.37 17.97
N PHE A 152 -5.23 -0.07 18.04
CA PHE A 152 -5.08 0.66 19.29
C PHE A 152 -6.40 1.32 19.76
N LYS A 153 -7.38 1.40 18.86
CA LYS A 153 -8.79 1.79 19.06
C LYS A 153 -9.67 0.85 18.23
N LEU A 154 -10.99 0.84 18.41
CA LEU A 154 -11.90 0.04 17.57
C LEU A 154 -11.69 0.32 16.06
N TRP A 155 -11.51 1.60 15.74
CA TRP A 155 -11.48 2.14 14.37
C TRP A 155 -10.13 2.02 13.65
N TRP A 156 -9.02 2.08 14.40
CA TRP A 156 -7.71 2.51 13.88
C TRP A 156 -6.56 1.58 14.27
N MET A 157 -5.55 1.52 13.40
CA MET A 157 -4.29 0.82 13.63
C MET A 157 -3.13 1.76 13.90
N ALA A 158 -2.15 1.27 14.65
CA ALA A 158 -0.84 1.86 14.83
C ALA A 158 0.23 0.77 14.68
N GLN A 159 1.49 1.21 14.67
CA GLN A 159 2.68 0.38 14.57
C GLN A 159 3.36 0.19 15.94
N LYS A 160 3.95 -1.00 16.14
CA LYS A 160 4.86 -1.31 17.24
C LYS A 160 6.02 -2.15 16.70
N MET A 161 7.23 -1.79 17.08
CA MET A 161 8.45 -2.55 16.82
C MET A 161 9.00 -3.08 18.15
N GLY A 162 9.67 -4.22 18.12
CA GLY A 162 10.28 -4.86 19.30
C GLY A 162 11.03 -6.12 18.90
N ASP A 163 11.47 -6.90 19.89
CA ASP A 163 12.20 -8.15 19.64
C ASP A 163 11.83 -9.34 20.55
N ASN A 164 10.75 -9.20 21.33
CA ASN A 164 10.22 -10.23 22.22
C ASN A 164 8.70 -10.38 22.09
N GLY A 165 8.18 -11.61 22.23
CA GLY A 165 6.75 -11.89 22.12
C GLY A 165 5.88 -11.05 23.05
N ARG A 166 6.33 -10.74 24.27
CA ARG A 166 5.58 -9.92 25.25
C ARG A 166 5.25 -8.50 24.78
N GLU A 167 5.98 -8.00 23.78
CA GLU A 167 5.82 -6.66 23.25
C GLU A 167 4.81 -6.56 22.11
N ILE A 168 4.33 -7.70 21.58
CA ILE A 168 3.33 -7.75 20.52
C ILE A 168 1.99 -7.29 21.12
N PRO A 169 1.40 -6.19 20.63
CA PRO A 169 0.18 -5.66 21.24
C PRO A 169 -1.02 -6.57 21.02
N LEU A 170 -2.00 -6.46 21.93
CA LEU A 170 -3.36 -6.96 21.72
C LEU A 170 -3.92 -6.40 20.39
N GLU A 171 -4.73 -7.20 19.70
CA GLU A 171 -5.31 -6.85 18.40
C GLU A 171 -4.29 -6.63 17.27
N THR A 172 -3.17 -7.36 17.27
CA THR A 172 -2.23 -7.38 16.14
C THR A 172 -2.87 -8.11 14.95
N GLN A 173 -2.93 -7.42 13.80
CA GLN A 173 -3.62 -7.88 12.58
C GLN A 173 -2.67 -8.22 11.43
N PHE A 174 -1.44 -7.74 11.52
CA PHE A 174 -0.35 -8.01 10.60
C PHE A 174 0.94 -7.96 11.40
N LEU A 175 1.76 -9.00 11.26
CA LEU A 175 3.07 -9.09 11.92
C LEU A 175 4.11 -9.49 10.86
N LEU A 176 5.14 -8.67 10.73
CA LEU A 176 6.32 -8.92 9.91
C LEU A 176 7.50 -9.16 10.84
N ILE A 177 8.22 -10.25 10.63
CA ILE A 177 9.39 -10.65 11.41
C ILE A 177 10.63 -10.63 10.52
N GLU A 178 11.76 -10.20 11.08
CA GLU A 178 13.07 -10.26 10.45
C GLU A 178 14.06 -11.02 11.35
N THR A 179 14.82 -11.93 10.73
CA THR A 179 15.88 -12.68 11.40
C THR A 179 17.04 -11.78 11.79
N LYS A 180 17.45 -11.74 13.08
CA LYS A 180 18.56 -10.90 13.58
C LYS A 180 19.93 -11.17 12.94
N HIS A 181 20.10 -12.31 12.27
CA HIS A 181 21.35 -12.71 11.62
C HIS A 181 21.21 -12.71 10.09
N GLY A 182 22.07 -11.94 9.42
CA GLY A 182 22.20 -11.90 7.97
C GLY A 182 22.68 -10.53 7.46
N SER A 183 22.96 -10.43 6.15
CA SER A 183 23.34 -9.18 5.47
C SER A 183 22.17 -8.56 4.69
N HIS A 184 22.09 -7.23 4.67
CA HIS A 184 21.23 -6.46 3.75
C HIS A 184 21.89 -6.19 2.38
N LEU A 185 23.13 -6.65 2.18
CA LEU A 185 23.80 -6.61 0.87
C LEU A 185 23.43 -7.85 0.07
N GLU A 186 23.23 -7.67 -1.24
CA GLU A 186 23.15 -8.77 -2.19
C GLU A 186 24.46 -9.57 -2.15
N SER A 187 24.36 -10.89 -2.07
CA SER A 187 25.52 -11.78 -2.00
C SER A 187 25.95 -12.17 -3.40
N ASP A 188 27.12 -11.70 -3.84
CA ASP A 188 27.67 -12.06 -5.16
C ASP A 188 27.97 -13.56 -5.33
N ASN A 189 27.92 -14.37 -4.25
CA ASN A 189 28.09 -15.82 -4.29
C ASN A 189 27.22 -16.56 -3.24
N SER A 190 26.34 -17.44 -3.73
CA SER A 190 25.86 -18.75 -3.22
C SER A 190 25.57 -19.05 -1.72
N ASN A 191 25.83 -18.18 -0.75
CA ASN A 191 25.59 -18.46 0.67
C ASN A 191 24.22 -17.95 1.14
N GLU A 192 23.15 -18.66 0.76
CA GLU A 192 21.76 -18.36 1.20
C GLU A 192 21.62 -18.31 2.74
N GLU A 193 22.44 -19.10 3.45
CA GLU A 193 22.47 -19.13 4.93
C GLU A 193 22.65 -17.76 5.58
N ASN A 194 23.31 -16.81 4.89
CA ASN A 194 23.68 -15.50 5.45
C ASN A 194 22.78 -14.34 4.96
N GLN A 195 21.70 -14.64 4.23
CA GLN A 195 20.73 -13.63 3.75
C GLN A 195 19.66 -13.35 4.81
N ILE A 196 19.25 -12.09 4.97
CA ILE A 196 18.12 -11.76 5.87
C ILE A 196 16.81 -12.34 5.31
N VAL A 197 16.01 -12.95 6.18
CA VAL A 197 14.70 -13.52 5.83
C VAL A 197 13.61 -12.77 6.56
N TYR A 198 12.58 -12.40 5.79
CA TYR A 198 11.37 -11.73 6.23
C TYR A 198 10.24 -12.76 6.30
N THR A 199 9.57 -12.87 7.44
CA THR A 199 8.43 -13.78 7.64
C THR A 199 7.17 -12.98 7.92
N VAL A 200 6.12 -13.24 7.15
CA VAL A 200 4.81 -12.57 7.27
C VAL A 200 3.84 -13.49 7.98
N PHE A 201 3.14 -12.95 8.98
CA PHE A 201 2.07 -13.59 9.74
C PHE A 201 0.78 -12.81 9.51
N LEU A 202 -0.22 -13.48 8.91
CA LEU A 202 -1.54 -12.93 8.61
C LEU A 202 -2.64 -13.71 9.32
N PRO A 203 -3.16 -13.22 10.46
CA PRO A 203 -4.40 -13.72 11.05
C PRO A 203 -5.55 -13.54 10.08
N LEU A 204 -6.37 -14.58 9.94
CA LEU A 204 -7.43 -14.68 8.93
C LEU A 204 -8.83 -14.69 9.54
N VAL A 205 -9.83 -14.74 8.66
CA VAL A 205 -11.20 -15.13 9.01
C VAL A 205 -11.42 -16.60 8.61
N GLU A 206 -11.92 -17.41 9.54
CA GLU A 206 -12.26 -18.82 9.31
C GLU A 206 -13.72 -19.05 9.72
N ALA A 207 -14.57 -19.26 8.71
CA ALA A 207 -16.03 -19.32 8.88
C ALA A 207 -16.55 -18.04 9.61
N PRO A 208 -17.33 -18.06 10.72
CA PRO A 208 -17.77 -16.82 11.37
C PRO A 208 -16.75 -16.23 12.36
N PHE A 209 -15.57 -16.84 12.52
CA PHE A 209 -14.53 -16.38 13.43
C PHE A 209 -13.51 -15.50 12.72
N ARG A 210 -13.05 -14.46 13.41
CA ARG A 210 -11.89 -13.66 13.03
C ARG A 210 -10.76 -13.95 14.02
N ALA A 211 -9.53 -14.06 13.50
CA ALA A 211 -8.33 -14.23 14.31
C ALA A 211 -7.50 -12.95 14.46
N CYS A 212 -6.77 -12.82 15.57
CA CYS A 212 -5.71 -11.83 15.79
C CYS A 212 -4.56 -12.40 16.60
N LEU A 213 -3.42 -11.70 16.57
CA LEU A 213 -2.26 -12.01 17.38
C LEU A 213 -2.18 -11.10 18.61
N GLN A 214 -1.55 -11.61 19.66
CA GLN A 214 -1.15 -10.84 20.83
C GLN A 214 0.07 -11.45 21.52
N GLY A 215 0.78 -10.65 22.33
CA GLY A 215 1.82 -11.12 23.23
C GLY A 215 1.31 -11.37 24.64
N ASN A 216 1.98 -12.27 25.37
CA ASN A 216 1.74 -12.49 26.80
C ASN A 216 3.01 -12.28 27.67
N SER A 217 2.87 -12.37 29.00
CA SER A 217 3.98 -12.12 29.94
C SER A 217 5.16 -13.11 29.86
N MET A 218 5.00 -14.23 29.16
CA MET A 218 5.97 -15.32 29.04
C MET A 218 6.83 -15.25 27.76
N ASP A 219 6.68 -14.18 26.96
CA ASP A 219 7.18 -14.03 25.59
C ASP A 219 6.51 -14.91 24.54
N GLU A 220 5.32 -15.44 24.83
CA GLU A 220 4.58 -16.23 23.84
C GLU A 220 3.81 -15.32 22.89
N LEU A 221 3.76 -15.77 21.63
CA LEU A 221 2.85 -15.24 20.62
C LEU A 221 1.55 -16.05 20.70
N GLU A 222 0.44 -15.40 21.03
CA GLU A 222 -0.87 -16.04 21.13
C GLU A 222 -1.74 -15.75 19.89
N LEU A 223 -2.52 -16.74 19.47
CA LEU A 223 -3.56 -16.62 18.46
C LEU A 223 -4.93 -16.59 19.16
N CYS A 224 -5.64 -15.48 19.02
CA CYS A 224 -6.98 -15.25 19.54
C CYS A 224 -8.01 -15.48 18.42
N PHE A 225 -9.13 -16.13 18.74
CA PHE A 225 -10.24 -16.41 17.82
C PHE A 225 -11.52 -15.84 18.42
N GLU A 226 -12.30 -15.06 17.66
CA GLU A 226 -13.54 -14.46 18.15
C GLU A 226 -14.64 -14.47 17.08
N SER A 227 -15.84 -14.93 17.43
CA SER A 227 -17.03 -14.87 16.57
C SER A 227 -17.88 -13.61 16.78
N GLY A 228 -17.72 -12.87 17.88
CA GLY A 228 -18.56 -11.70 18.18
C GLY A 228 -20.05 -12.02 18.40
N ASP A 229 -20.37 -13.27 18.76
CA ASP A 229 -21.72 -13.74 19.07
C ASP A 229 -21.65 -14.93 20.02
N SER A 230 -22.30 -14.86 21.19
CA SER A 230 -22.17 -15.88 22.23
C SER A 230 -22.63 -17.27 21.77
N GLU A 231 -23.60 -17.34 20.86
CA GLU A 231 -24.17 -18.60 20.38
C GLU A 231 -23.41 -19.19 19.19
N THR A 232 -22.59 -18.38 18.51
CA THR A 232 -21.74 -18.84 17.41
C THR A 232 -20.44 -19.42 17.96
N LYS A 233 -20.46 -20.74 18.25
CA LYS A 233 -19.38 -21.48 18.93
C LYS A 233 -18.71 -22.54 18.05
N ALA A 234 -17.38 -22.59 18.05
CA ALA A 234 -16.56 -23.62 17.40
C ALA A 234 -15.47 -24.15 18.35
N SER A 235 -14.74 -25.20 17.98
CA SER A 235 -13.66 -25.81 18.76
C SER A 235 -12.51 -26.37 17.92
N SER A 236 -12.52 -26.14 16.61
CA SER A 236 -11.51 -26.63 15.68
C SER A 236 -11.37 -25.64 14.54
N PHE A 237 -10.13 -25.30 14.24
CA PHE A 237 -9.71 -24.33 13.23
C PHE A 237 -8.50 -24.89 12.50
N THR A 238 -8.32 -24.54 11.24
CA THR A 238 -7.33 -25.14 10.34
C THR A 238 -6.57 -24.11 9.50
N HIS A 239 -7.14 -22.92 9.32
CA HIS A 239 -6.65 -21.88 8.40
C HIS A 239 -6.78 -20.47 8.99
N SER A 240 -6.67 -20.32 10.31
CA SER A 240 -6.89 -19.05 11.02
C SER A 240 -5.68 -18.12 11.04
N LEU A 241 -4.50 -18.60 10.65
CA LEU A 241 -3.27 -17.82 10.48
C LEU A 241 -2.51 -18.32 9.26
N PHE A 242 -2.12 -17.44 8.35
CA PHE A 242 -1.22 -17.77 7.24
C PHE A 242 0.19 -17.27 7.51
N ILE A 243 1.20 -18.10 7.22
CA ILE A 243 2.62 -17.80 7.40
C ILE A 243 3.38 -18.10 6.10
N SER A 244 4.17 -17.14 5.63
CA SER A 244 5.09 -17.31 4.48
C SER A 244 6.35 -16.48 4.69
N ALA A 245 7.42 -16.81 3.95
CA ALA A 245 8.69 -16.11 4.08
C ALA A 245 9.36 -15.82 2.74
N GLY A 246 10.22 -14.79 2.73
CA GLY A 246 10.98 -14.37 1.56
C GLY A 246 12.14 -13.46 1.94
N THR A 247 12.82 -12.92 0.92
CA THR A 247 14.06 -12.14 1.07
C THR A 247 13.89 -10.65 0.75
N ASP A 248 12.78 -10.30 0.10
CA ASP A 248 12.29 -8.92 -0.05
C ASP A 248 11.01 -8.74 0.78
N PRO A 249 10.94 -7.82 1.76
CA PRO A 249 9.79 -7.72 2.63
C PRO A 249 8.53 -7.27 1.89
N PHE A 250 8.64 -6.36 0.91
CA PHE A 250 7.48 -5.85 0.19
C PHE A 250 6.86 -6.91 -0.71
N SER A 251 7.67 -7.65 -1.47
CA SER A 251 7.20 -8.77 -2.29
C SER A 251 6.62 -9.88 -1.42
N THR A 252 7.27 -10.22 -0.31
CA THR A 252 6.78 -11.25 0.63
C THR A 252 5.38 -10.90 1.18
N ILE A 253 5.14 -9.63 1.53
CA ILE A 253 3.83 -9.15 2.00
C ILE A 253 2.78 -9.27 0.89
N THR A 254 3.08 -8.78 -0.31
CA THR A 254 2.14 -8.84 -1.45
C THR A 254 1.83 -10.28 -1.85
N ASP A 255 2.82 -11.17 -1.85
CA ASP A 255 2.63 -12.58 -2.17
C ASP A 255 1.85 -13.34 -1.09
N ALA A 256 2.06 -13.02 0.18
CA ALA A 256 1.22 -13.52 1.27
C ALA A 256 -0.26 -13.12 1.09
N ILE A 257 -0.52 -11.83 0.80
CA ILE A 257 -1.88 -11.35 0.53
C ILE A 257 -2.48 -12.00 -0.72
N ARG A 258 -1.69 -12.27 -1.76
CA ARG A 258 -2.15 -13.01 -2.96
C ARG A 258 -2.53 -14.46 -2.65
N ALA A 259 -1.78 -15.15 -1.79
CA ALA A 259 -2.10 -16.49 -1.32
C ALA A 259 -3.40 -16.50 -0.50
N VAL A 260 -3.51 -15.60 0.49
CA VAL A 260 -4.72 -15.40 1.31
C VAL A 260 -5.93 -15.03 0.46
N LYS A 261 -5.78 -14.21 -0.59
CA LYS A 261 -6.87 -13.89 -1.54
C LYS A 261 -7.38 -15.13 -2.28
N ARG A 262 -6.48 -16.01 -2.74
CA ARG A 262 -6.86 -17.26 -3.44
C ARG A 262 -7.55 -18.25 -2.51
N HIS A 263 -7.15 -18.30 -1.24
CA HIS A 263 -7.75 -19.13 -0.20
C HIS A 263 -9.14 -18.62 0.19
N LEU A 264 -9.28 -17.34 0.60
CA LEU A 264 -10.53 -16.79 1.12
C LEU A 264 -11.56 -16.45 0.02
N GLN A 265 -11.11 -15.98 -1.16
CA GLN A 265 -11.96 -15.59 -2.31
C GLN A 265 -13.02 -14.49 -2.02
N THR A 266 -12.93 -13.84 -0.85
CA THR A 266 -13.90 -12.86 -0.35
C THR A 266 -13.52 -11.40 -0.61
N PHE A 267 -12.27 -11.08 -0.96
CA PHE A 267 -11.80 -9.72 -1.27
C PHE A 267 -11.03 -9.65 -2.60
N ARG A 268 -10.62 -8.44 -2.99
CA ARG A 268 -9.70 -8.20 -4.12
C ARG A 268 -8.47 -7.42 -3.66
N HIS A 269 -7.32 -7.69 -4.28
CA HIS A 269 -6.10 -6.92 -4.06
C HIS A 269 -6.26 -5.50 -4.64
N ARG A 270 -5.57 -4.49 -4.09
CA ARG A 270 -5.68 -3.08 -4.52
C ARG A 270 -5.56 -2.91 -6.04
N SER A 271 -4.64 -3.63 -6.68
CA SER A 271 -4.40 -3.53 -8.14
C SER A 271 -5.53 -4.08 -9.02
N GLU A 272 -6.50 -4.80 -8.45
CA GLU A 272 -7.68 -5.34 -9.15
C GLU A 272 -8.91 -4.43 -9.02
N LYS A 273 -8.76 -3.28 -8.34
CA LYS A 273 -9.84 -2.33 -8.06
C LYS A 273 -9.67 -1.07 -8.92
N LYS A 274 -10.80 -0.53 -9.40
CA LYS A 274 -10.81 0.78 -10.07
C LYS A 274 -10.58 1.87 -9.03
N LEU A 275 -9.48 2.62 -9.15
CA LEU A 275 -9.30 3.85 -8.36
C LEU A 275 -10.27 4.92 -8.85
N PRO A 276 -10.97 5.63 -7.95
CA PRO A 276 -11.78 6.79 -8.32
C PRO A 276 -10.89 7.97 -8.69
N GLY A 277 -11.31 8.79 -9.66
CA GLY A 277 -10.46 9.85 -10.20
C GLY A 277 -10.14 10.99 -9.22
N ILE A 278 -10.78 11.06 -8.05
CA ILE A 278 -10.43 12.02 -6.98
C ILE A 278 -8.95 11.96 -6.57
N VAL A 279 -8.27 10.82 -6.75
CA VAL A 279 -6.86 10.68 -6.37
C VAL A 279 -5.93 11.57 -7.21
N ASP A 280 -6.27 11.85 -8.47
CA ASP A 280 -5.42 12.63 -9.39
C ASP A 280 -5.62 14.16 -9.29
N TYR A 281 -6.46 14.61 -8.34
CA TYR A 281 -6.78 16.02 -8.14
C TYR A 281 -6.57 16.50 -6.71
N PHE A 282 -6.49 17.82 -6.58
CA PHE A 282 -6.62 18.50 -5.31
C PHE A 282 -8.08 18.63 -4.89
N GLY A 283 -8.37 18.50 -3.60
CA GLY A 283 -9.71 18.66 -3.05
C GLY A 283 -9.76 19.40 -1.72
N TRP A 284 -10.97 19.49 -1.17
CA TRP A 284 -11.25 20.11 0.11
C TRP A 284 -12.29 19.30 0.89
N CYS A 285 -12.13 19.19 2.21
CA CYS A 285 -13.08 18.56 3.12
C CYS A 285 -13.65 19.62 4.07
N THR A 286 -14.96 19.62 4.27
CA THR A 286 -15.63 20.66 5.06
C THR A 286 -15.49 20.49 6.58
N TRP A 287 -14.86 19.41 7.06
CA TRP A 287 -14.86 19.02 8.48
C TRP A 287 -14.23 20.06 9.40
N ASP A 288 -12.93 20.35 9.34
CA ASP A 288 -12.35 21.36 10.25
C ASP A 288 -12.78 22.80 9.96
N ALA A 289 -13.32 23.05 8.76
CA ALA A 289 -13.84 24.35 8.35
C ALA A 289 -15.13 24.73 9.08
N PHE A 290 -16.04 23.77 9.33
CA PHE A 290 -17.37 24.04 9.89
C PHE A 290 -17.87 23.02 10.93
N TYR A 291 -17.24 21.85 11.03
CA TYR A 291 -17.78 20.65 11.67
C TYR A 291 -19.25 20.44 11.26
N GLN A 292 -20.12 20.12 12.22
CA GLN A 292 -21.55 19.92 12.00
C GLN A 292 -22.32 21.19 11.58
N GLU A 293 -21.68 22.38 11.52
CA GLU A 293 -22.29 23.65 11.08
C GLU A 293 -22.15 23.91 9.56
N VAL A 294 -21.71 22.93 8.77
CA VAL A 294 -21.61 23.07 7.30
C VAL A 294 -22.93 23.49 6.64
N THR A 295 -22.88 24.42 5.68
CA THR A 295 -24.02 24.95 4.91
C THR A 295 -23.67 25.03 3.42
N GLN A 296 -24.67 25.18 2.55
CA GLN A 296 -24.43 25.39 1.10
C GLN A 296 -23.53 26.60 0.82
N ASP A 297 -23.82 27.73 1.45
CA ASP A 297 -23.10 28.98 1.21
C ASP A 297 -21.68 28.93 1.80
N GLY A 298 -21.48 28.18 2.90
CA GLY A 298 -20.16 27.87 3.44
C GLY A 298 -19.31 27.02 2.50
N VAL A 299 -19.92 26.03 1.84
CA VAL A 299 -19.25 25.24 0.78
C VAL A 299 -18.87 26.14 -0.39
N GLU A 300 -19.79 26.96 -0.91
CA GLU A 300 -19.51 27.87 -2.03
C GLU A 300 -18.36 28.85 -1.70
N ALA A 301 -18.35 29.44 -0.50
CA ALA A 301 -17.31 30.35 -0.04
C ALA A 301 -15.90 29.70 0.02
N GLY A 302 -15.80 28.43 0.41
CA GLY A 302 -14.51 27.71 0.42
C GLY A 302 -14.00 27.39 -0.98
N LEU A 303 -14.90 26.96 -1.89
CA LEU A 303 -14.58 26.74 -3.30
C LEU A 303 -14.14 28.04 -4.00
N GLU A 304 -14.79 29.16 -3.69
CA GLU A 304 -14.41 30.48 -4.19
C GLU A 304 -13.05 30.93 -3.64
N SER A 305 -12.80 30.75 -2.34
CA SER A 305 -11.53 31.15 -1.72
C SER A 305 -10.32 30.40 -2.28
N LEU A 306 -10.42 29.07 -2.44
CA LEU A 306 -9.34 28.26 -3.00
C LEU A 306 -9.09 28.55 -4.49
N ALA A 307 -10.15 28.78 -5.26
CA ALA A 307 -10.04 29.16 -6.68
C ALA A 307 -9.39 30.54 -6.84
N ALA A 308 -9.80 31.54 -6.04
CA ALA A 308 -9.22 32.89 -6.06
C ALA A 308 -7.73 32.90 -5.69
N GLY A 309 -7.27 31.96 -4.86
CA GLY A 309 -5.85 31.78 -4.55
C GLY A 309 -5.00 31.12 -5.64
N GLY A 310 -5.62 30.65 -6.74
CA GLY A 310 -4.94 29.97 -7.84
C GLY A 310 -4.63 28.49 -7.58
N THR A 311 -5.33 27.84 -6.64
CA THR A 311 -5.23 26.40 -6.37
C THR A 311 -6.64 25.78 -6.32
N PRO A 312 -7.37 25.77 -7.46
CA PRO A 312 -8.78 25.39 -7.48
C PRO A 312 -8.97 23.89 -7.20
N PRO A 313 -9.77 23.49 -6.21
CA PRO A 313 -10.08 22.08 -5.98
C PRO A 313 -10.92 21.54 -7.14
N LYS A 314 -10.73 20.25 -7.46
CA LYS A 314 -11.60 19.51 -8.40
C LYS A 314 -12.46 18.46 -7.72
N PHE A 315 -12.33 18.29 -6.41
CA PHE A 315 -13.35 17.62 -5.62
C PHE A 315 -13.60 18.30 -4.27
N VAL A 316 -14.79 18.06 -3.71
CA VAL A 316 -15.13 18.42 -2.33
C VAL A 316 -15.75 17.22 -1.62
N ILE A 317 -15.41 17.04 -0.35
CA ILE A 317 -16.11 16.14 0.59
C ILE A 317 -16.97 17.03 1.48
N ILE A 318 -18.28 16.95 1.33
CA ILE A 318 -19.24 17.53 2.27
C ILE A 318 -19.35 16.55 3.44
N ASP A 319 -18.61 16.84 4.51
CA ASP A 319 -18.47 15.99 5.68
C ASP A 319 -19.69 16.09 6.64
N ASP A 320 -19.61 15.50 7.83
CA ASP A 320 -20.74 15.39 8.77
C ASP A 320 -21.43 16.76 9.07
N GLY A 321 -22.76 16.73 9.21
CA GLY A 321 -23.61 17.89 9.45
C GLY A 321 -24.65 18.18 8.36
N TRP A 322 -24.67 17.47 7.23
CA TRP A 322 -25.66 17.69 6.15
C TRP A 322 -26.94 16.84 6.27
N GLN A 323 -26.88 15.71 6.99
CA GLN A 323 -27.97 14.72 7.09
C GLN A 323 -29.12 15.17 8.01
N SER A 324 -30.34 14.67 7.75
CA SER A 324 -31.49 14.83 8.67
C SER A 324 -31.36 13.90 9.87
N VAL A 325 -31.12 14.46 11.05
CA VAL A 325 -30.88 13.70 12.29
C VAL A 325 -31.57 14.33 13.50
N ALA A 326 -31.87 13.51 14.50
CA ALA A 326 -32.31 13.97 15.82
C ALA A 326 -32.06 12.89 16.90
N GLY A 327 -32.02 13.32 18.17
CA GLY A 327 -32.04 12.42 19.33
C GLY A 327 -33.41 11.79 19.55
N ASP A 328 -33.47 10.72 20.34
CA ASP A 328 -34.73 10.04 20.67
C ASP A 328 -35.67 10.95 21.49
N PRO A 329 -37.00 10.72 21.45
CA PRO A 329 -37.93 11.38 22.35
C PRO A 329 -37.59 11.07 23.81
N GLN A 330 -37.37 12.10 24.62
CA GLN A 330 -37.12 11.92 26.06
C GLN A 330 -38.41 11.49 26.78
N THR A 331 -38.28 10.47 27.63
CA THR A 331 -39.30 10.15 28.64
C THR A 331 -39.09 11.00 29.89
N GLU A 332 -40.14 11.21 30.70
CA GLU A 332 -40.09 12.15 31.84
C GLU A 332 -38.96 11.84 32.85
N ASP A 333 -38.65 10.55 33.06
CA ASP A 333 -37.53 10.05 33.89
C ASP A 333 -36.11 10.40 33.38
N GLN A 334 -35.93 10.83 32.13
CA GLN A 334 -34.60 11.09 31.56
C GLN A 334 -34.05 12.49 31.86
N ASN A 335 -34.87 13.40 32.38
CA ASN A 335 -34.49 14.80 32.67
C ASN A 335 -33.32 14.94 33.67
N GLU A 336 -33.01 13.91 34.46
CA GLU A 336 -31.91 13.95 35.44
C GLU A 336 -30.52 13.62 34.85
N LYS A 337 -30.44 12.99 33.66
CA LYS A 337 -29.17 12.55 33.06
C LYS A 337 -28.67 13.53 32.00
N LYS A 338 -27.71 14.39 32.39
CA LYS A 338 -27.02 15.36 31.53
C LYS A 338 -26.05 14.75 30.49
N SER A 339 -26.46 13.75 29.73
CA SER A 339 -25.71 13.25 28.56
C SER A 339 -26.29 13.82 27.27
N ASN A 340 -25.44 14.29 26.36
CA ASN A 340 -25.88 14.70 25.03
C ASN A 340 -26.57 13.52 24.32
N PRO A 341 -27.74 13.73 23.69
CA PRO A 341 -28.47 12.67 23.03
C PRO A 341 -27.72 12.20 21.78
N LEU A 342 -27.57 10.88 21.62
CA LEU A 342 -27.00 10.29 20.43
C LEU A 342 -27.96 10.50 19.25
N LEU A 343 -27.50 11.22 18.24
CA LEU A 343 -28.30 11.57 17.07
C LEU A 343 -28.43 10.38 16.12
N ARG A 344 -29.64 10.16 15.60
CA ARG A 344 -29.97 9.08 14.65
C ARG A 344 -30.55 9.66 13.37
N LEU A 345 -30.32 8.98 12.25
CA LEU A 345 -30.87 9.35 10.95
C LEU A 345 -32.40 9.28 11.00
N THR A 346 -33.07 10.38 10.61
CA THR A 346 -34.53 10.52 10.57
C THR A 346 -35.11 10.56 9.16
N GLY A 347 -34.25 10.52 8.13
CA GLY A 347 -34.61 10.31 6.74
C GLY A 347 -33.38 10.41 5.83
N ILE A 348 -33.46 9.87 4.63
CA ILE A 348 -32.33 9.83 3.67
C ILE A 348 -31.99 11.18 3.00
N LYS A 349 -32.81 12.22 3.21
CA LYS A 349 -32.61 13.56 2.64
C LYS A 349 -31.90 14.50 3.61
N GLU A 350 -31.28 15.53 3.04
CA GLU A 350 -30.58 16.59 3.75
C GLU A 350 -31.46 17.38 4.73
N ASN A 351 -30.81 18.00 5.71
CA ASN A 351 -31.46 18.87 6.69
C ASN A 351 -31.69 20.31 6.16
N GLU A 352 -32.32 21.15 6.98
CA GLU A 352 -32.72 22.52 6.61
C GLU A 352 -31.56 23.41 6.12
N LYS A 353 -30.31 23.14 6.49
CA LYS A 353 -29.13 23.91 6.01
C LYS A 353 -28.82 23.69 4.54
N PHE A 354 -29.37 22.63 3.94
CA PHE A 354 -29.21 22.26 2.55
C PHE A 354 -30.52 22.31 1.74
N LYS A 355 -31.63 22.76 2.36
CA LYS A 355 -32.87 23.07 1.64
C LYS A 355 -32.88 24.53 1.20
N ASN A 356 -33.53 24.82 0.08
CA ASN A 356 -33.87 26.18 -0.30
C ASN A 356 -35.26 26.52 0.26
N LYS A 357 -35.46 27.74 0.76
CA LYS A 357 -36.76 28.22 1.25
C LYS A 357 -37.79 28.38 0.14
N ASP A 358 -37.33 28.77 -1.06
CA ASP A 358 -38.21 29.05 -2.21
C ASP A 358 -38.54 27.78 -3.02
N ASP A 359 -37.64 26.80 -3.02
CA ASP A 359 -37.89 25.45 -3.56
C ASP A 359 -37.18 24.38 -2.72
N PRO A 360 -37.85 23.85 -1.68
CA PRO A 360 -37.31 22.78 -0.84
C PRO A 360 -37.03 21.47 -1.58
N THR A 361 -37.47 21.31 -2.84
CA THR A 361 -37.28 20.06 -3.60
C THR A 361 -35.89 19.95 -4.24
N VAL A 362 -35.17 21.07 -4.39
CA VAL A 362 -33.81 21.08 -4.95
C VAL A 362 -32.79 20.46 -3.98
N GLY A 363 -32.91 20.76 -2.68
CA GLY A 363 -32.03 20.21 -1.65
C GLY A 363 -30.53 20.38 -1.95
N ILE A 364 -29.75 19.35 -1.61
CA ILE A 364 -28.30 19.30 -1.83
C ILE A 364 -27.88 19.47 -3.31
N LYS A 365 -28.78 19.20 -4.27
CA LYS A 365 -28.52 19.38 -5.71
C LYS A 365 -28.15 20.82 -6.07
N ARG A 366 -28.63 21.82 -5.32
CA ARG A 366 -28.29 23.23 -5.56
C ARG A 366 -26.79 23.47 -5.45
N ILE A 367 -26.19 23.10 -4.31
CA ILE A 367 -24.76 23.30 -4.09
C ILE A 367 -23.90 22.39 -4.98
N VAL A 368 -24.36 21.17 -5.29
CA VAL A 368 -23.67 20.29 -6.26
C VAL A 368 -23.62 20.94 -7.65
N ASN A 369 -24.74 21.49 -8.14
CA ASN A 369 -24.78 22.21 -9.41
C ASN A 369 -23.87 23.44 -9.40
N ILE A 370 -23.89 24.25 -8.34
CA ILE A 370 -23.01 25.43 -8.19
C ILE A 370 -21.53 24.99 -8.23
N ALA A 371 -21.15 23.99 -7.43
CA ALA A 371 -19.77 23.48 -7.37
C ALA A 371 -19.28 22.99 -8.75
N LYS A 372 -20.11 22.24 -9.48
CA LYS A 372 -19.73 21.72 -10.81
C LYS A 372 -19.76 22.79 -11.91
N GLN A 373 -20.77 23.65 -11.95
CA GLN A 373 -20.99 24.60 -13.04
C GLN A 373 -20.24 25.93 -12.86
N LYS A 374 -20.22 26.50 -11.65
CA LYS A 374 -19.53 27.78 -11.34
C LYS A 374 -18.05 27.57 -11.02
N HIS A 375 -17.72 26.53 -10.23
CA HIS A 375 -16.34 26.29 -9.76
C HIS A 375 -15.59 25.20 -10.53
N GLY A 376 -16.26 24.51 -11.47
CA GLY A 376 -15.61 23.51 -12.33
C GLY A 376 -15.10 22.29 -11.57
N LEU A 377 -15.78 21.88 -10.49
CA LEU A 377 -15.49 20.62 -9.80
C LEU A 377 -15.85 19.43 -10.68
N LYS A 378 -15.03 18.39 -10.59
CA LYS A 378 -15.26 17.10 -11.24
C LYS A 378 -16.08 16.16 -10.35
N TYR A 379 -15.83 16.18 -9.05
CA TYR A 379 -16.44 15.26 -8.09
C TYR A 379 -17.00 15.99 -6.87
N VAL A 380 -18.18 15.60 -6.42
CA VAL A 380 -18.71 15.95 -5.09
C VAL A 380 -18.97 14.66 -4.35
N TYR A 381 -18.35 14.49 -3.19
CA TYR A 381 -18.58 13.37 -2.27
C TYR A 381 -19.32 13.87 -1.03
N VAL A 382 -20.10 13.00 -0.39
CA VAL A 382 -20.75 13.30 0.90
C VAL A 382 -20.41 12.23 1.95
N TRP A 383 -20.37 12.63 3.21
CA TRP A 383 -20.13 11.73 4.33
C TRP A 383 -21.41 11.00 4.78
N HIS A 384 -21.30 9.75 5.22
CA HIS A 384 -22.27 9.10 6.12
C HIS A 384 -21.59 7.98 6.93
N ALA A 385 -22.14 7.63 8.09
CA ALA A 385 -21.71 6.42 8.80
C ALA A 385 -22.20 5.14 8.10
N ILE A 386 -21.52 4.00 8.27
CA ILE A 386 -21.94 2.73 7.66
C ILE A 386 -23.35 2.30 8.10
N ILE A 387 -23.73 2.61 9.34
CA ILE A 387 -25.07 2.37 9.90
C ILE A 387 -26.07 3.53 9.64
N GLY A 388 -25.70 4.51 8.81
CA GLY A 388 -26.53 5.63 8.36
C GLY A 388 -26.16 6.99 8.96
N TYR A 389 -25.99 7.05 10.28
CA TYR A 389 -25.40 8.17 11.04
C TYR A 389 -24.73 7.61 12.31
N TRP A 390 -24.08 8.43 13.13
CA TRP A 390 -23.43 8.01 14.39
C TRP A 390 -24.30 7.06 15.24
N GLY A 391 -25.56 7.40 15.53
CA GLY A 391 -26.48 6.54 16.27
C GLY A 391 -27.29 5.55 15.44
N GLY A 392 -26.96 5.36 14.16
CA GLY A 392 -27.70 4.53 13.22
C GLY A 392 -28.97 5.16 12.63
N VAL A 393 -29.81 4.34 11.97
CA VAL A 393 -31.13 4.73 11.44
C VAL A 393 -32.19 4.58 12.52
N ARG A 394 -32.97 5.62 12.82
CA ARG A 394 -33.96 5.59 13.89
C ARG A 394 -34.98 4.44 13.71
N PRO A 395 -35.24 3.61 14.75
CA PRO A 395 -36.31 2.61 14.69
C PRO A 395 -37.68 3.24 14.39
N GLY A 396 -38.45 2.62 13.48
CA GLY A 396 -39.75 3.14 13.03
C GLY A 396 -39.69 4.29 12.01
N VAL A 397 -38.50 4.78 11.65
CA VAL A 397 -38.31 5.64 10.48
C VAL A 397 -38.10 4.75 9.26
N GLU A 398 -39.02 4.90 8.29
CA GLU A 398 -39.05 4.18 7.00
C GLU A 398 -39.13 2.64 7.14
N GLU A 399 -39.40 1.94 6.03
CA GLU A 399 -39.63 0.49 6.02
C GLU A 399 -38.33 -0.34 5.96
N TYR A 400 -37.21 0.21 6.42
CA TYR A 400 -35.92 -0.50 6.43
C TYR A 400 -35.84 -1.58 7.53
N GLY A 401 -36.74 -1.53 8.51
CA GLY A 401 -36.79 -2.51 9.62
C GLY A 401 -35.66 -2.33 10.63
N SER A 402 -35.23 -1.08 10.86
CA SER A 402 -34.23 -0.75 11.87
C SER A 402 -34.72 -1.07 13.29
N LYS A 403 -33.82 -1.60 14.13
CA LYS A 403 -34.07 -1.96 15.53
C LYS A 403 -32.93 -1.46 16.41
N MET A 404 -33.21 -1.19 17.69
CA MET A 404 -32.16 -0.84 18.63
C MET A 404 -31.29 -2.06 18.95
N GLN A 405 -29.98 -1.94 18.81
CA GLN A 405 -29.00 -2.96 19.17
C GLN A 405 -27.81 -2.31 19.88
N TYR A 406 -27.21 -3.02 20.82
CA TYR A 406 -26.13 -2.49 21.67
C TYR A 406 -24.80 -3.13 21.27
N PRO A 407 -23.74 -2.34 21.02
CA PRO A 407 -22.38 -2.82 20.81
C PRO A 407 -21.87 -3.77 21.91
N ASP A 408 -21.49 -4.99 21.53
CA ASP A 408 -20.66 -5.88 22.34
C ASP A 408 -19.22 -5.86 21.83
N VAL A 409 -18.31 -5.25 22.60
CA VAL A 409 -16.95 -4.93 22.15
C VAL A 409 -15.97 -6.00 22.63
N SER A 410 -15.14 -6.52 21.72
CA SER A 410 -14.16 -7.58 22.02
C SER A 410 -13.23 -7.23 23.20
N PRO A 411 -12.84 -8.22 24.04
CA PRO A 411 -11.91 -8.01 25.15
C PRO A 411 -10.56 -7.40 24.72
N GLY A 412 -10.07 -7.72 23.51
CA GLY A 412 -8.86 -7.15 22.93
C GLY A 412 -8.99 -5.64 22.69
N VAL A 413 -10.09 -5.21 22.04
CA VAL A 413 -10.36 -3.78 21.82
C VAL A 413 -10.64 -3.06 23.14
N VAL A 414 -11.46 -3.60 24.05
CA VAL A 414 -11.76 -2.97 25.36
C VAL A 414 -10.50 -2.77 26.21
N SER A 415 -9.51 -3.66 26.06
CA SER A 415 -8.22 -3.53 26.75
C SER A 415 -7.36 -2.40 26.18
N ASN A 416 -7.49 -2.08 24.89
CA ASN A 416 -6.82 -0.94 24.25
C ASN A 416 -7.60 0.38 24.40
N GLU A 417 -8.93 0.32 24.45
CA GLU A 417 -9.85 1.47 24.53
C GLU A 417 -10.92 1.27 25.64
N PRO A 418 -10.56 1.40 26.94
CA PRO A 418 -11.48 1.09 28.05
C PRO A 418 -12.72 2.00 28.15
N GLY A 419 -12.71 3.15 27.46
CA GLY A 419 -13.78 4.15 27.47
C GLY A 419 -15.11 3.67 26.90
N TRP A 420 -15.11 2.59 26.10
CA TRP A 420 -16.31 1.98 25.51
C TRP A 420 -17.43 1.67 26.51
N LYS A 421 -17.10 1.38 27.78
CA LYS A 421 -18.09 1.14 28.85
C LYS A 421 -18.99 2.33 29.15
N SER A 422 -18.57 3.54 28.78
CA SER A 422 -19.28 4.81 28.98
C SER A 422 -19.56 5.56 27.69
N ASP A 423 -19.22 4.98 26.53
CA ASP A 423 -19.40 5.61 25.23
C ASP A 423 -20.90 5.74 24.88
N ALA A 424 -21.28 6.83 24.23
CA ALA A 424 -22.67 7.08 23.86
C ALA A 424 -23.23 6.00 22.91
N LEU A 425 -22.41 5.47 21.99
CA LEU A 425 -22.78 4.40 21.05
C LEU A 425 -23.12 3.10 21.80
N ALA A 426 -22.36 2.77 22.84
CA ALA A 426 -22.58 1.59 23.67
C ALA A 426 -23.75 1.78 24.65
N VAL A 427 -23.84 2.93 25.31
CA VAL A 427 -24.82 3.17 26.39
C VAL A 427 -26.22 3.53 25.86
N GLN A 428 -26.31 4.28 24.75
CA GLN A 428 -27.59 4.70 24.16
C GLN A 428 -28.08 3.75 23.05
N GLY A 429 -27.21 2.85 22.56
CA GLY A 429 -27.54 1.87 21.53
C GLY A 429 -27.62 2.45 20.12
N LEU A 430 -27.62 1.57 19.12
CA LEU A 430 -27.58 1.92 17.70
C LEU A 430 -28.85 1.48 16.99
N GLY A 431 -29.38 2.36 16.14
CA GLY A 431 -30.47 2.05 15.22
C GLY A 431 -29.95 1.20 14.06
N PHE A 432 -29.96 -0.10 14.24
CA PHE A 432 -29.35 -1.06 13.33
C PHE A 432 -30.36 -1.59 12.30
N VAL A 433 -30.12 -1.28 11.02
CA VAL A 433 -30.87 -1.82 9.90
C VAL A 433 -30.62 -3.32 9.78
N ASN A 434 -31.65 -4.12 9.50
CA ASN A 434 -31.45 -5.55 9.31
C ASN A 434 -30.47 -5.81 8.14
N PRO A 435 -29.42 -6.63 8.28
CA PRO A 435 -28.46 -6.90 7.20
C PRO A 435 -29.11 -7.34 5.87
N LYS A 436 -30.26 -8.04 5.91
CA LYS A 436 -31.01 -8.44 4.71
C LYS A 436 -31.66 -7.28 3.95
N ASN A 437 -31.89 -6.16 4.63
CA ASN A 437 -32.54 -4.96 4.10
C ASN A 437 -31.55 -3.83 3.79
N VAL A 438 -30.30 -3.88 4.28
CA VAL A 438 -29.39 -2.73 4.22
C VAL A 438 -29.03 -2.30 2.78
N TYR A 439 -29.06 -3.22 1.81
CA TYR A 439 -28.93 -2.86 0.39
C TYR A 439 -30.03 -1.91 -0.08
N ARG A 440 -31.29 -2.08 0.39
CA ARG A 440 -32.39 -1.18 0.06
C ARG A 440 -32.10 0.23 0.59
N PHE A 441 -31.68 0.32 1.85
CA PHE A 441 -31.31 1.58 2.50
C PHE A 441 -30.17 2.30 1.74
N TYR A 442 -29.04 1.63 1.48
CA TYR A 442 -27.95 2.25 0.73
C TYR A 442 -28.36 2.64 -0.68
N ASN A 443 -29.09 1.78 -1.40
CA ASN A 443 -29.45 2.06 -2.77
C ASN A 443 -30.45 3.22 -2.91
N GLU A 444 -31.36 3.40 -1.94
CA GLU A 444 -32.27 4.55 -1.91
C GLU A 444 -31.51 5.84 -1.54
N LEU A 445 -30.61 5.80 -0.55
CA LEU A 445 -29.74 6.93 -0.16
C LEU A 445 -28.78 7.34 -1.29
N HIS A 446 -28.00 6.40 -1.83
CA HIS A 446 -27.02 6.65 -2.90
C HIS A 446 -27.70 6.99 -4.23
N GLY A 447 -28.86 6.40 -4.52
CA GLY A 447 -29.67 6.75 -5.69
C GLY A 447 -30.20 8.19 -5.60
N TYR A 448 -30.63 8.64 -4.42
CA TYR A 448 -30.99 10.04 -4.19
C TYR A 448 -29.78 10.96 -4.44
N LEU A 449 -28.64 10.67 -3.81
CA LEU A 449 -27.41 11.46 -3.95
C LEU A 449 -26.90 11.54 -5.40
N ALA A 450 -26.88 10.41 -6.12
CA ALA A 450 -26.52 10.37 -7.54
C ALA A 450 -27.49 11.20 -8.40
N SER A 451 -28.79 11.18 -8.10
CA SER A 451 -29.80 12.03 -8.78
C SER A 451 -29.63 13.54 -8.52
N ALA A 452 -28.98 13.88 -7.39
CA ALA A 452 -28.53 15.23 -7.05
C ALA A 452 -27.17 15.59 -7.68
N GLY A 453 -26.52 14.63 -8.36
CA GLY A 453 -25.22 14.82 -9.04
C GLY A 453 -24.01 14.56 -8.16
N VAL A 454 -24.16 13.94 -6.98
CA VAL A 454 -23.05 13.48 -6.13
C VAL A 454 -22.38 12.27 -6.79
N ASP A 455 -21.05 12.21 -6.76
CA ASP A 455 -20.23 11.23 -7.50
C ASP A 455 -19.66 10.11 -6.62
N GLY A 456 -19.81 10.21 -5.30
CA GLY A 456 -19.33 9.22 -4.35
C GLY A 456 -19.61 9.57 -2.89
N VAL A 457 -19.10 8.74 -1.99
CA VAL A 457 -19.29 8.85 -0.54
C VAL A 457 -17.99 8.66 0.25
N LYS A 458 -17.89 9.31 1.41
CA LYS A 458 -16.97 8.94 2.49
C LYS A 458 -17.79 8.18 3.52
N VAL A 459 -17.44 6.92 3.80
CA VAL A 459 -18.24 6.04 4.67
C VAL A 459 -17.46 5.71 5.94
N ASP A 460 -17.90 6.28 7.05
CA ASP A 460 -17.24 6.21 8.35
C ASP A 460 -17.84 5.12 9.26
N VAL A 461 -17.27 4.98 10.47
CA VAL A 461 -17.75 4.12 11.55
C VAL A 461 -17.79 2.62 11.15
N GLN A 462 -16.99 2.18 10.16
CA GLN A 462 -17.15 0.86 9.56
C GLN A 462 -16.89 -0.32 10.52
N CYS A 463 -15.89 -0.22 11.40
CA CYS A 463 -15.58 -1.28 12.37
C CYS A 463 -16.73 -1.58 13.36
N ILE A 464 -17.75 -0.72 13.52
CA ILE A 464 -18.85 -0.95 14.48
C ILE A 464 -19.65 -2.22 14.18
N LEU A 465 -19.60 -2.69 12.92
CA LEU A 465 -20.27 -3.92 12.51
C LEU A 465 -19.75 -5.15 13.26
N GLU A 466 -18.50 -5.13 13.74
CA GLU A 466 -17.95 -6.24 14.50
C GLU A 466 -18.60 -6.42 15.87
N THR A 467 -19.16 -5.35 16.43
CA THR A 467 -19.78 -5.34 17.77
C THR A 467 -21.27 -5.66 17.72
N LEU A 468 -21.82 -5.96 16.53
CA LEU A 468 -23.25 -6.13 16.27
C LEU A 468 -23.58 -7.55 15.75
N GLY A 469 -22.65 -8.50 15.89
CA GLY A 469 -22.78 -9.88 15.45
C GLY A 469 -23.79 -10.75 16.22
N ALA A 470 -24.12 -10.35 17.45
CA ALA A 470 -24.96 -11.12 18.38
C ALA A 470 -26.33 -11.50 17.79
N GLY A 471 -26.65 -12.80 17.75
CA GLY A 471 -27.89 -13.32 17.17
C GLY A 471 -28.02 -13.21 15.65
N LEU A 472 -26.94 -12.80 14.94
CA LEU A 472 -26.89 -12.62 13.48
C LEU A 472 -25.83 -13.51 12.80
N GLY A 473 -25.23 -14.45 13.54
CA GLY A 473 -24.20 -15.36 13.03
C GLY A 473 -22.76 -14.84 13.17
N GLY A 474 -22.56 -13.80 13.98
CA GLY A 474 -21.24 -13.28 14.32
C GLY A 474 -20.73 -12.10 13.50
N ARG A 475 -19.60 -11.54 13.96
CA ARG A 475 -18.94 -10.32 13.45
C ARG A 475 -18.60 -10.39 11.97
N VAL A 476 -18.06 -11.52 11.52
CA VAL A 476 -17.64 -11.73 10.12
C VAL A 476 -18.86 -11.71 9.19
N GLU A 477 -19.96 -12.36 9.58
CA GLU A 477 -21.14 -12.49 8.75
C GLU A 477 -21.92 -11.17 8.61
N VAL A 478 -22.08 -10.43 9.71
CA VAL A 478 -22.68 -9.09 9.68
C VAL A 478 -21.85 -8.13 8.84
N THR A 479 -20.53 -8.08 9.07
CA THR A 479 -19.61 -7.22 8.31
C THR A 479 -19.66 -7.55 6.82
N ARG A 480 -19.62 -8.85 6.46
CA ARG A 480 -19.69 -9.33 5.08
C ARG A 480 -20.99 -8.90 4.38
N GLN A 481 -22.16 -9.04 5.02
CA GLN A 481 -23.44 -8.63 4.42
C GLN A 481 -23.51 -7.13 4.18
N TYR A 482 -23.08 -6.33 5.17
CA TYR A 482 -23.07 -4.86 5.08
C TYR A 482 -22.11 -4.35 3.99
N HIS A 483 -20.88 -4.88 3.92
CA HIS A 483 -19.91 -4.49 2.88
C HIS A 483 -20.34 -4.94 1.48
N GLN A 484 -20.96 -6.12 1.34
CA GLN A 484 -21.53 -6.56 0.06
C GLN A 484 -22.66 -5.64 -0.42
N ALA A 485 -23.53 -5.20 0.49
CA ALA A 485 -24.59 -4.24 0.20
C ALA A 485 -24.03 -2.85 -0.15
N LEU A 486 -22.98 -2.40 0.54
CA LEU A 486 -22.31 -1.13 0.28
C LEU A 486 -21.64 -1.12 -1.09
N ASP A 487 -20.77 -2.10 -1.39
CA ASP A 487 -20.12 -2.24 -2.71
C ASP A 487 -21.20 -2.32 -3.83
N ALA A 488 -22.25 -3.13 -3.65
CA ALA A 488 -23.34 -3.24 -4.64
C ALA A 488 -24.12 -1.93 -4.86
N SER A 489 -24.26 -1.09 -3.83
CA SER A 489 -24.89 0.24 -3.96
C SER A 489 -23.96 1.24 -4.65
N VAL A 490 -22.67 1.24 -4.28
CA VAL A 490 -21.64 2.10 -4.89
C VAL A 490 -21.50 1.82 -6.37
N ALA A 491 -21.35 0.54 -6.79
CA ALA A 491 -21.25 0.20 -8.21
C ALA A 491 -22.50 0.55 -9.03
N ARG A 492 -23.68 0.57 -8.41
CA ARG A 492 -24.94 0.93 -9.09
C ARG A 492 -25.11 2.44 -9.27
N ASN A 493 -24.68 3.24 -8.30
CA ASN A 493 -24.99 4.67 -8.24
C ASN A 493 -23.79 5.58 -8.58
N PHE A 494 -22.55 5.11 -8.40
CA PHE A 494 -21.32 5.88 -8.57
C PHE A 494 -20.38 5.21 -9.59
N PRO A 495 -20.48 5.54 -10.89
CA PRO A 495 -19.75 4.85 -11.96
C PRO A 495 -18.22 5.01 -11.90
N ASP A 496 -17.72 5.95 -11.10
CA ASP A 496 -16.29 6.11 -10.85
C ASP A 496 -15.76 5.29 -9.66
N ASN A 497 -16.55 4.36 -9.10
CA ASN A 497 -16.23 3.62 -7.88
C ASN A 497 -16.03 4.56 -6.67
N GLY A 498 -16.92 5.55 -6.55
CA GLY A 498 -16.78 6.66 -5.62
C GLY A 498 -17.06 6.29 -4.17
N CYS A 499 -16.06 5.73 -3.49
CA CYS A 499 -16.15 5.40 -2.07
C CYS A 499 -14.78 5.52 -1.39
N ILE A 500 -14.72 6.26 -0.27
CA ILE A 500 -13.63 6.24 0.70
C ILE A 500 -14.09 5.45 1.91
N ALA A 501 -13.42 4.34 2.22
CA ALA A 501 -13.62 3.61 3.46
C ALA A 501 -12.88 4.28 4.62
N CYS A 502 -13.57 4.53 5.72
CA CYS A 502 -13.04 5.26 6.87
C CYS A 502 -13.46 4.56 8.18
N MET A 503 -12.63 4.63 9.23
CA MET A 503 -12.79 3.81 10.44
C MET A 503 -12.96 2.31 10.11
N SER A 504 -12.19 1.81 9.15
CA SER A 504 -12.37 0.51 8.48
C SER A 504 -11.10 -0.35 8.54
N HIS A 505 -10.36 -0.26 9.65
CA HIS A 505 -9.07 -0.95 9.77
C HIS A 505 -9.20 -2.42 10.21
N ASN A 506 -10.36 -2.92 10.62
CA ASN A 506 -10.49 -4.31 11.07
C ASN A 506 -10.35 -5.31 9.91
N THR A 507 -9.77 -6.48 10.19
CA THR A 507 -9.60 -7.54 9.20
C THR A 507 -10.91 -8.11 8.67
N ASP A 508 -12.00 -8.00 9.43
CA ASP A 508 -13.36 -8.37 9.02
C ASP A 508 -13.77 -7.62 7.74
N ALA A 509 -13.56 -6.30 7.71
CA ALA A 509 -13.83 -5.45 6.54
C ALA A 509 -12.82 -5.67 5.41
N LEU A 510 -11.52 -5.73 5.75
CA LEU A 510 -10.45 -5.88 4.76
C LEU A 510 -10.59 -7.20 3.95
N TYR A 511 -10.83 -8.32 4.63
CA TYR A 511 -11.00 -9.63 3.98
C TYR A 511 -12.36 -9.80 3.27
N CYS A 512 -13.28 -8.83 3.29
CA CYS A 512 -14.48 -8.83 2.43
C CYS A 512 -14.55 -7.66 1.42
N SER A 513 -13.53 -6.79 1.37
CA SER A 513 -13.52 -5.59 0.50
C SER A 513 -13.27 -5.95 -0.98
N LYS A 514 -14.33 -5.93 -1.81
CA LYS A 514 -14.25 -6.31 -3.24
C LYS A 514 -14.10 -5.13 -4.19
N GLN A 515 -14.82 -4.03 -3.98
CA GLN A 515 -14.86 -2.91 -4.93
C GLN A 515 -14.28 -1.62 -4.36
N THR A 516 -14.69 -1.21 -3.16
CA THR A 516 -14.19 0.00 -2.50
C THR A 516 -12.66 0.04 -2.53
N ALA A 517 -12.10 1.13 -3.06
CA ALA A 517 -10.71 1.18 -3.53
C ALA A 517 -9.82 2.19 -2.81
N VAL A 518 -10.37 3.04 -1.94
CA VAL A 518 -9.63 4.01 -1.12
C VAL A 518 -9.98 3.76 0.35
N VAL A 519 -8.98 3.80 1.23
CA VAL A 519 -9.16 3.62 2.68
C VAL A 519 -8.37 4.67 3.46
N ARG A 520 -8.99 5.38 4.40
CA ARG A 520 -8.26 6.24 5.35
C ARG A 520 -7.30 5.37 6.15
N ALA A 521 -6.06 5.83 6.33
CA ALA A 521 -4.96 5.05 6.92
C ALA A 521 -4.51 5.54 8.31
N SER A 522 -5.24 6.46 8.94
CA SER A 522 -4.95 7.02 10.26
C SER A 522 -6.20 7.33 11.06
N ASP A 523 -5.99 7.50 12.36
CA ASP A 523 -6.81 8.34 13.22
C ASP A 523 -6.93 9.77 12.66
N ASP A 524 -7.89 10.55 13.15
CA ASP A 524 -8.14 11.88 12.61
C ASP A 524 -6.93 12.81 12.75
N PHE A 525 -6.73 13.65 11.73
CA PHE A 525 -5.85 14.81 11.85
C PHE A 525 -6.42 15.81 12.88
N TYR A 526 -5.75 15.96 14.03
CA TYR A 526 -6.14 16.93 15.07
C TYR A 526 -5.26 18.20 15.01
N PRO A 527 -5.59 19.22 14.21
CA PRO A 527 -4.75 20.41 14.00
C PRO A 527 -4.44 21.22 15.27
N ARG A 528 -5.22 21.02 16.35
CA ARG A 528 -5.06 21.73 17.63
C ARG A 528 -4.41 20.88 18.72
N ASP A 529 -4.13 19.61 18.45
CA ASP A 529 -3.37 18.74 19.34
C ASP A 529 -1.95 18.56 18.79
N PRO A 530 -0.94 19.23 19.39
CA PRO A 530 0.45 19.09 18.97
C PRO A 530 0.97 17.65 18.98
N VAL A 531 0.42 16.76 19.84
CA VAL A 531 0.80 15.34 19.93
C VAL A 531 0.51 14.62 18.60
N SER A 532 -0.51 15.05 17.85
CA SER A 532 -0.97 14.35 16.64
C SER A 532 0.04 14.40 15.49
N HIS A 533 0.87 15.44 15.37
CA HIS A 533 1.54 15.75 14.11
C HIS A 533 2.64 14.76 13.72
N THR A 534 3.56 14.44 14.63
CA THR A 534 4.67 13.54 14.30
C THR A 534 4.21 12.09 14.21
N ILE A 535 3.37 11.64 15.15
CA ILE A 535 2.81 10.28 15.16
C ILE A 535 1.92 10.01 13.96
N HIS A 536 1.16 10.99 13.45
CA HIS A 536 0.32 10.82 12.28
C HIS A 536 1.14 10.36 11.05
N ILE A 537 2.27 11.00 10.76
CA ILE A 537 3.09 10.64 9.58
C ILE A 537 3.68 9.23 9.73
N ALA A 538 4.13 8.86 10.93
CA ALA A 538 4.56 7.50 11.19
C ALA A 538 3.40 6.50 11.01
N ALA A 539 2.25 6.76 11.63
CA ALA A 539 1.08 5.89 11.56
C ALA A 539 0.58 5.66 10.13
N VAL A 540 0.37 6.71 9.32
CA VAL A 540 -0.08 6.53 7.92
C VAL A 540 0.93 5.73 7.09
N ALA A 541 2.24 5.97 7.27
CA ALA A 541 3.28 5.28 6.53
C ALA A 541 3.31 3.78 6.85
N TYR A 542 3.35 3.42 8.14
CA TYR A 542 3.36 2.01 8.54
C TYR A 542 2.03 1.30 8.25
N ASN A 543 0.88 1.94 8.49
CA ASN A 543 -0.42 1.36 8.11
C ASN A 543 -0.54 1.14 6.59
N SER A 544 0.09 1.98 5.76
CA SER A 544 0.11 1.84 4.29
C SER A 544 0.90 0.63 3.78
N ILE A 545 1.70 -0.03 4.64
CA ILE A 545 2.31 -1.33 4.32
C ILE A 545 1.22 -2.38 4.18
N PHE A 546 0.33 -2.52 5.17
CA PHE A 546 -0.72 -3.53 5.19
C PHE A 546 -1.98 -3.10 4.43
N LEU A 547 -2.52 -1.90 4.71
CA LEU A 547 -3.73 -1.39 4.04
C LEU A 547 -3.54 -1.22 2.53
N GLY A 548 -2.32 -0.87 2.11
CA GLY A 548 -1.95 -0.66 0.70
C GLY A 548 -2.05 -1.89 -0.20
N GLU A 549 -2.21 -3.09 0.37
CA GLU A 549 -2.46 -4.34 -0.35
C GLU A 549 -3.97 -4.53 -0.66
N PHE A 550 -4.86 -3.89 0.12
CA PHE A 550 -6.32 -3.99 -0.06
C PHE A 550 -6.90 -2.80 -0.81
N MET A 551 -6.47 -1.58 -0.49
CA MET A 551 -7.03 -0.31 -0.97
C MET A 551 -5.92 0.76 -1.05
N GLN A 552 -6.11 1.82 -1.83
CA GLN A 552 -5.18 2.96 -1.84
C GLN A 552 -5.31 3.73 -0.52
N PRO A 553 -4.23 3.91 0.25
CA PRO A 553 -4.27 4.70 1.47
C PRO A 553 -4.58 6.17 1.21
N ASP A 554 -5.60 6.67 1.89
CA ASP A 554 -5.88 8.08 2.11
C ASP A 554 -5.19 8.51 3.41
N TRP A 555 -4.35 9.54 3.33
CA TRP A 555 -3.53 10.04 4.44
C TRP A 555 -4.20 11.21 5.17
N ASP A 556 -5.52 11.38 5.02
CA ASP A 556 -6.36 12.41 5.62
C ASP A 556 -6.03 13.85 5.19
N MET A 557 -7.01 14.74 5.37
CA MET A 557 -6.87 16.18 5.25
C MET A 557 -5.78 16.73 6.17
N PHE A 558 -5.32 17.93 5.83
CA PHE A 558 -4.46 18.75 6.68
C PHE A 558 -4.82 20.23 6.54
N HIS A 559 -4.32 21.06 7.44
CA HIS A 559 -4.37 22.53 7.30
C HIS A 559 -3.14 23.03 6.55
N SER A 560 -3.36 23.76 5.45
CA SER A 560 -2.30 24.47 4.72
C SER A 560 -1.74 25.66 5.52
N LEU A 561 -2.56 26.32 6.36
CA LEU A 561 -2.12 27.42 7.21
C LEU A 561 -1.91 26.94 8.66
N HIS A 562 -0.79 26.24 8.89
CA HIS A 562 -0.42 25.69 10.20
C HIS A 562 1.11 25.63 10.38
N PRO A 563 1.67 25.75 11.61
CA PRO A 563 3.13 25.60 11.82
C PRO A 563 3.73 24.28 11.33
N ALA A 564 2.95 23.19 11.37
CA ALA A 564 3.33 21.88 10.82
C ALA A 564 2.84 21.64 9.38
N ALA A 565 2.32 22.65 8.67
CA ALA A 565 1.67 22.46 7.38
C ALA A 565 2.62 21.91 6.30
N GLU A 566 3.86 22.40 6.23
CA GLU A 566 4.81 21.95 5.19
C GLU A 566 5.24 20.49 5.40
N TYR A 567 5.44 20.09 6.67
CA TYR A 567 5.70 18.72 7.10
C TYR A 567 4.56 17.76 6.69
N HIS A 568 3.29 18.18 6.83
CA HIS A 568 2.14 17.40 6.41
C HIS A 568 1.92 17.40 4.89
N ALA A 569 2.09 18.55 4.23
CA ALA A 569 1.92 18.72 2.79
C ALA A 569 2.88 17.82 1.99
N SER A 570 4.17 17.86 2.33
CA SER A 570 5.20 17.07 1.64
C SER A 570 4.95 15.56 1.77
N ALA A 571 4.42 15.11 2.90
CA ALA A 571 4.02 13.72 3.12
C ALA A 571 2.80 13.29 2.30
N ARG A 572 1.78 14.16 2.16
CA ARG A 572 0.66 13.88 1.24
C ARG A 572 1.15 13.81 -0.21
N ALA A 573 2.12 14.62 -0.62
CA ALA A 573 2.70 14.60 -1.97
C ALA A 573 3.31 13.24 -2.36
N ILE A 574 3.89 12.51 -1.39
CA ILE A 574 4.53 11.21 -1.61
C ILE A 574 3.62 10.01 -1.27
N SER A 575 2.42 10.25 -0.74
CA SER A 575 1.49 9.19 -0.28
C SER A 575 0.95 8.30 -1.40
N GLY A 576 0.80 8.85 -2.61
CA GLY A 576 0.06 8.24 -3.72
C GLY A 576 -1.45 8.12 -3.50
N GLY A 577 -1.97 8.67 -2.39
CA GLY A 577 -3.40 8.82 -2.10
C GLY A 577 -3.99 10.12 -2.65
N PRO A 578 -5.28 10.41 -2.35
CA PRO A 578 -5.87 11.73 -2.60
C PRO A 578 -5.19 12.80 -1.74
N ILE A 579 -5.18 14.05 -2.24
CA ILE A 579 -4.62 15.21 -1.53
C ILE A 579 -5.72 16.26 -1.37
N TYR A 580 -6.13 16.52 -0.13
CA TYR A 580 -7.12 17.52 0.19
C TYR A 580 -6.79 18.25 1.50
N VAL A 581 -7.32 19.45 1.66
CA VAL A 581 -7.20 20.24 2.88
C VAL A 581 -8.54 20.39 3.60
N SER A 582 -8.51 20.84 4.85
CA SER A 582 -9.71 21.15 5.65
C SER A 582 -9.74 22.58 6.19
N ASP A 583 -8.82 23.46 5.76
CA ASP A 583 -8.78 24.87 6.16
C ASP A 583 -10.15 25.58 5.95
N ALA A 584 -10.51 26.45 6.90
CA ALA A 584 -11.66 27.34 6.75
C ALA A 584 -11.47 28.34 5.58
N PRO A 585 -12.54 28.81 4.93
CA PRO A 585 -12.45 29.78 3.83
C PRO A 585 -11.62 31.01 4.21
N GLY A 586 -10.68 31.40 3.33
CA GLY A 586 -9.78 32.53 3.56
C GLY A 586 -8.64 32.26 4.56
N LYS A 587 -8.44 31.01 4.99
CA LYS A 587 -7.34 30.59 5.89
C LYS A 587 -6.37 29.62 5.21
N HIS A 588 -6.01 29.89 3.96
CA HIS A 588 -5.16 29.01 3.15
C HIS A 588 -3.73 29.56 3.01
N ASN A 589 -2.75 28.66 2.89
CA ASN A 589 -1.39 29.02 2.46
C ASN A 589 -1.17 28.65 0.98
N PHE A 590 -1.42 29.61 0.09
CA PHE A 590 -1.32 29.37 -1.36
C PHE A 590 0.11 29.20 -1.88
N GLU A 591 1.13 29.66 -1.16
CA GLU A 591 2.53 29.39 -1.49
C GLU A 591 2.84 27.90 -1.27
N LEU A 592 2.41 27.35 -0.13
CA LEU A 592 2.54 25.93 0.16
C LEU A 592 1.69 25.07 -0.80
N LEU A 593 0.43 25.44 -1.04
CA LEU A 593 -0.45 24.68 -1.94
C LEU A 593 0.10 24.64 -3.38
N ARG A 594 0.80 25.68 -3.84
CA ARG A 594 1.50 25.67 -5.15
C ARG A 594 2.67 24.68 -5.25
N LYS A 595 3.15 24.09 -4.15
CA LYS A 595 4.11 22.96 -4.17
C LYS A 595 3.43 21.59 -4.37
N LEU A 596 2.10 21.55 -4.35
CA LEU A 596 1.26 20.35 -4.49
C LEU A 596 0.34 20.38 -5.72
N VAL A 597 -0.26 21.53 -5.99
CA VAL A 597 -1.41 21.70 -6.89
C VAL A 597 -0.98 22.48 -8.14
N LEU A 598 -1.23 21.89 -9.31
CA LEU A 598 -1.07 22.58 -10.60
C LEU A 598 -2.24 23.55 -10.85
N PRO A 599 -2.09 24.58 -11.71
CA PRO A 599 -3.16 25.54 -11.99
C PRO A 599 -4.49 24.94 -12.49
N ASP A 600 -4.46 23.74 -13.09
CA ASP A 600 -5.66 23.01 -13.51
C ASP A 600 -6.38 22.26 -12.37
N GLY A 601 -5.85 22.36 -11.14
CA GLY A 601 -6.34 21.67 -9.94
C GLY A 601 -5.92 20.20 -9.85
N SER A 602 -5.08 19.71 -10.76
CA SER A 602 -4.53 18.35 -10.68
C SER A 602 -3.24 18.30 -9.85
N VAL A 603 -2.89 17.11 -9.37
CA VAL A 603 -1.67 16.87 -8.59
C VAL A 603 -0.66 16.03 -9.35
N LEU A 604 0.59 16.02 -8.88
CA LEU A 604 1.66 15.12 -9.35
C LEU A 604 1.69 13.87 -8.47
N ARG A 605 0.69 13.01 -8.58
CA ARG A 605 0.53 11.84 -7.70
C ARG A 605 1.49 10.70 -8.09
N PRO A 606 2.25 10.11 -7.14
CA PRO A 606 3.04 8.91 -7.39
C PRO A 606 2.18 7.63 -7.46
N ARG A 607 2.74 6.56 -8.01
CA ARG A 607 2.00 5.39 -8.52
C ARG A 607 1.60 4.35 -7.47
N LEU A 608 2.33 4.25 -6.36
CA LEU A 608 2.14 3.25 -5.31
C LEU A 608 1.60 3.89 -4.03
N PRO A 609 1.22 3.13 -3.00
CA PRO A 609 1.13 3.65 -1.63
C PRO A 609 2.52 4.06 -1.14
N GLY A 610 2.62 5.23 -0.51
CA GLY A 610 3.84 5.64 0.19
C GLY A 610 4.14 4.68 1.34
N ARG A 611 5.38 4.20 1.44
CA ARG A 611 5.79 3.18 2.43
C ARG A 611 7.12 3.56 3.08
N PRO A 612 7.37 3.17 4.35
CA PRO A 612 8.70 3.22 4.93
C PRO A 612 9.72 2.51 4.03
N THR A 613 10.96 2.99 3.98
CA THR A 613 12.05 2.29 3.30
C THR A 613 12.40 0.99 4.04
N ARG A 614 13.04 0.04 3.35
CA ARG A 614 13.38 -1.28 3.89
C ARG A 614 14.15 -1.21 5.21
N ASP A 615 15.07 -0.25 5.35
CA ASP A 615 15.89 -0.03 6.54
C ASP A 615 15.15 0.68 7.70
N CYS A 616 13.99 1.28 7.45
CA CYS A 616 13.14 1.84 8.51
C CYS A 616 12.21 0.79 9.13
N LEU A 617 11.83 -0.28 8.42
CA LEU A 617 10.73 -1.20 8.78
C LEU A 617 10.73 -1.70 10.25
N PHE A 618 11.91 -1.90 10.84
CA PHE A 618 12.11 -2.49 12.17
C PHE A 618 12.67 -1.50 13.21
N SER A 619 12.65 -0.20 12.90
CA SER A 619 13.06 0.90 13.80
C SER A 619 11.84 1.71 14.22
N ASP A 620 11.87 2.34 15.41
CA ASP A 620 10.76 3.16 15.91
C ASP A 620 11.07 4.67 15.80
N PRO A 621 10.82 5.30 14.63
CA PRO A 621 11.17 6.71 14.39
C PRO A 621 10.32 7.71 15.19
N ALA A 622 9.39 7.23 16.03
CA ALA A 622 8.59 8.06 16.91
C ALA A 622 9.13 8.11 18.35
N ARG A 623 9.95 7.14 18.76
CA ARG A 623 10.36 6.94 20.17
C ARG A 623 11.83 6.60 20.40
N ASP A 624 12.55 6.05 19.43
CA ASP A 624 13.90 5.50 19.68
C ASP A 624 15.00 6.57 19.88
N GLY A 625 14.70 7.84 19.63
CA GLY A 625 15.63 8.95 19.78
C GLY A 625 16.80 8.96 18.79
N VAL A 626 16.82 8.10 17.78
CA VAL A 626 17.94 7.94 16.83
C VAL A 626 17.53 7.83 15.36
N SER A 627 16.34 7.30 15.07
CA SER A 627 15.89 7.05 13.70
C SER A 627 15.11 8.22 13.11
N LEU A 628 15.41 8.52 11.84
CA LEU A 628 14.53 9.26 10.94
C LEU A 628 13.63 8.26 10.18
N LEU A 629 12.39 8.65 9.91
CA LEU A 629 11.51 7.89 9.02
C LEU A 629 11.78 8.31 7.58
N LYS A 630 12.20 7.37 6.73
CA LYS A 630 12.27 7.54 5.28
C LYS A 630 11.06 6.87 4.63
N ILE A 631 10.42 7.56 3.70
CA ILE A 631 9.21 7.11 3.00
C ILE A 631 9.46 7.20 1.50
N TRP A 632 9.31 6.10 0.77
CA TRP A 632 9.53 6.04 -0.68
C TRP A 632 8.23 5.83 -1.46
N ASN A 633 8.24 6.26 -2.72
CA ASN A 633 7.23 5.97 -3.73
C ASN A 633 7.83 6.05 -5.15
N MET A 634 7.09 5.58 -6.15
CA MET A 634 7.51 5.54 -7.56
C MET A 634 6.71 6.51 -8.43
N ASN A 635 7.41 7.27 -9.27
CA ASN A 635 6.84 7.91 -10.45
C ASN A 635 6.98 6.97 -11.67
N LYS A 636 6.82 7.51 -12.88
CA LYS A 636 6.95 6.72 -14.11
C LYS A 636 8.41 6.47 -14.52
N TYR A 637 9.29 7.44 -14.26
CA TYR A 637 10.72 7.41 -14.63
C TYR A 637 11.64 7.94 -13.52
N THR A 638 11.12 8.13 -12.31
CA THR A 638 11.90 8.50 -11.11
C THR A 638 11.32 7.80 -9.88
N GLY A 639 12.09 7.76 -8.79
CA GLY A 639 11.57 7.65 -7.44
C GLY A 639 11.29 9.02 -6.81
N VAL A 640 10.54 8.99 -5.71
CA VAL A 640 10.47 10.10 -4.74
C VAL A 640 10.67 9.53 -3.33
N LEU A 641 11.42 10.26 -2.51
CA LEU A 641 11.79 9.85 -1.15
C LEU A 641 11.63 11.04 -0.20
N GLY A 642 10.78 10.93 0.81
CA GLY A 642 10.71 11.89 1.91
C GLY A 642 11.42 11.37 3.15
N VAL A 643 12.08 12.26 3.89
CA VAL A 643 12.76 11.97 5.16
C VAL A 643 12.16 12.86 6.24
N TYR A 644 11.76 12.29 7.37
CA TYR A 644 10.99 12.95 8.43
C TYR A 644 11.56 12.63 9.80
N ASN A 645 11.66 13.64 10.67
CA ASN A 645 11.89 13.41 12.09
C ASN A 645 10.55 13.32 12.82
N CYS A 646 10.09 12.09 13.04
CA CYS A 646 8.80 11.79 13.68
C CYS A 646 8.90 11.63 15.21
N GLN A 647 10.03 11.96 15.83
CA GLN A 647 10.25 11.71 17.25
C GLN A 647 9.29 12.53 18.14
N GLY A 648 9.02 12.00 19.33
CA GLY A 648 8.46 12.76 20.44
C GLY A 648 6.98 12.53 20.73
N ALA A 649 6.20 11.95 19.82
CA ALA A 649 4.83 11.54 20.12
C ALA A 649 4.55 10.12 19.65
N ALA A 650 3.93 9.32 20.52
CA ALA A 650 3.51 7.97 20.17
C ALA A 650 2.39 7.43 21.07
N TRP A 651 1.79 6.32 20.66
CA TRP A 651 0.81 5.60 21.49
C TRP A 651 1.44 5.02 22.75
N SER A 652 0.87 5.36 23.91
CA SER A 652 1.22 4.77 25.21
C SER A 652 0.24 3.66 25.57
N SER A 653 0.76 2.43 25.72
CA SER A 653 -0.01 1.27 26.19
C SER A 653 -0.41 1.37 27.66
N MET A 654 0.26 2.21 28.45
CA MET A 654 -0.09 2.46 29.86
C MET A 654 -1.23 3.49 29.96
N GLU A 655 -1.11 4.60 29.24
CA GLU A 655 -2.05 5.73 29.32
C GLU A 655 -3.28 5.56 28.41
N ARG A 656 -3.24 4.62 27.45
CA ARG A 656 -4.28 4.38 26.43
C ARG A 656 -4.64 5.63 25.62
N LYS A 657 -3.60 6.41 25.26
CA LYS A 657 -3.65 7.59 24.39
C LYS A 657 -2.29 7.84 23.75
N ASN A 658 -2.27 8.65 22.70
CA ASN A 658 -1.03 9.24 22.21
C ASN A 658 -0.50 10.21 23.28
N MET A 659 0.82 10.17 23.50
CA MET A 659 1.50 10.96 24.52
C MET A 659 2.78 11.57 23.97
N TYR A 660 3.15 12.73 24.52
CA TYR A 660 4.51 13.23 24.39
C TYR A 660 5.51 12.39 25.18
N HIS A 661 6.68 12.18 24.60
CA HIS A 661 7.85 11.58 25.23
C HIS A 661 9.02 12.56 25.13
N GLN A 662 9.95 12.51 26.10
CA GLN A 662 11.05 13.45 26.13
C GLN A 662 12.05 13.19 25.00
N THR A 663 12.24 14.18 24.13
CA THR A 663 13.22 14.16 23.03
C THR A 663 14.34 15.15 23.28
N GLY A 664 15.52 14.89 22.70
CA GLY A 664 16.56 15.90 22.57
C GLY A 664 16.12 17.05 21.66
N ALA A 665 16.68 18.24 21.88
CA ALA A 665 16.51 19.39 20.97
C ALA A 665 17.48 19.35 19.76
N GLU A 666 18.36 18.35 19.73
CA GLU A 666 19.37 18.15 18.69
C GLU A 666 18.76 17.54 17.42
N ALA A 667 19.42 17.76 16.28
CA ALA A 667 19.00 17.18 15.02
C ALA A 667 19.46 15.71 14.92
N LEU A 668 18.55 14.80 14.57
CA LEU A 668 18.91 13.43 14.24
C LEU A 668 19.52 13.40 12.84
N THR A 669 20.57 12.61 12.65
CA THR A 669 21.26 12.47 11.37
C THR A 669 21.09 11.04 10.85
N GLY A 670 20.40 10.91 9.72
CA GLY A 670 20.29 9.66 8.96
C GLY A 670 21.08 9.73 7.65
N VAL A 671 20.93 8.69 6.82
CA VAL A 671 21.52 8.64 5.48
C VAL A 671 20.49 8.27 4.41
N VAL A 672 20.66 8.87 3.23
CA VAL A 672 19.87 8.64 2.02
C VAL A 672 20.76 8.00 0.95
N ARG A 673 20.23 7.02 0.23
CA ARG A 673 20.85 6.39 -0.95
C ARG A 673 19.86 6.34 -2.11
N GLY A 674 20.37 6.24 -3.35
CA GLY A 674 19.50 6.04 -4.52
C GLY A 674 18.61 4.80 -4.41
N ARG A 675 19.15 3.70 -3.86
CA ARG A 675 18.43 2.43 -3.62
C ARG A 675 17.46 2.42 -2.44
N ASP A 676 17.33 3.52 -1.69
CA ASP A 676 16.32 3.61 -0.63
C ASP A 676 14.91 3.71 -1.23
N VAL A 677 14.80 4.19 -2.48
CA VAL A 677 13.63 3.94 -3.32
C VAL A 677 13.70 2.49 -3.80
N HIS A 678 12.89 1.63 -3.19
CA HIS A 678 12.99 0.18 -3.34
C HIS A 678 12.94 -0.34 -4.79
N LEU A 679 12.06 0.24 -5.61
CA LEU A 679 11.87 -0.16 -7.02
C LEU A 679 12.54 0.82 -8.01
N ILE A 680 13.63 1.49 -7.61
CA ILE A 680 14.28 2.49 -8.47
C ILE A 680 14.74 1.94 -9.83
N THR A 681 15.08 0.65 -9.91
CA THR A 681 15.42 -0.04 -11.16
C THR A 681 14.27 -0.02 -12.16
N ASP A 682 13.00 -0.11 -11.72
CA ASP A 682 11.81 -0.06 -12.59
C ASP A 682 11.59 1.31 -13.24
N ALA A 683 12.23 2.36 -12.72
CA ALA A 683 12.24 3.69 -13.32
C ALA A 683 13.31 3.85 -14.42
N SER A 684 14.28 2.92 -14.50
CA SER A 684 15.31 2.93 -15.53
C SER A 684 14.71 2.60 -16.90
N THR A 685 15.15 3.31 -17.94
CA THR A 685 14.91 2.92 -19.34
C THR A 685 16.05 2.07 -19.91
N ASP A 686 17.01 1.69 -19.06
CA ASP A 686 18.25 1.01 -19.40
C ASP A 686 18.30 -0.34 -18.66
N PRO A 687 18.30 -1.49 -19.35
CA PRO A 687 18.38 -2.80 -18.70
C PRO A 687 19.75 -3.01 -18.03
N ASP A 688 20.80 -2.41 -18.57
CA ASP A 688 22.19 -2.52 -18.09
C ASP A 688 22.58 -1.37 -17.14
N TRP A 689 21.60 -0.76 -16.47
CA TRP A 689 21.83 0.38 -15.58
C TRP A 689 22.71 0.02 -14.37
N ASN A 690 23.82 0.75 -14.22
CA ASN A 690 24.83 0.53 -13.18
C ASN A 690 24.44 1.01 -11.77
N GLY A 691 23.17 1.35 -11.52
CA GLY A 691 22.68 1.78 -10.21
C GLY A 691 22.99 3.23 -9.82
N ASN A 692 23.60 4.03 -10.69
CA ASN A 692 23.91 5.44 -10.41
C ASN A 692 22.66 6.34 -10.54
N CYS A 693 22.39 7.15 -9.53
CA CYS A 693 21.26 8.08 -9.49
C CYS A 693 21.69 9.55 -9.47
N ALA A 694 20.93 10.40 -10.14
CA ALA A 694 20.86 11.82 -9.84
C ALA A 694 19.83 12.01 -8.71
N VAL A 695 20.24 12.66 -7.62
CA VAL A 695 19.40 12.90 -6.44
C VAL A 695 19.28 14.41 -6.23
N TYR A 696 18.07 14.93 -6.41
CA TYR A 696 17.76 16.34 -6.21
C TYR A 696 17.06 16.54 -4.87
N ARG A 697 17.61 17.44 -4.04
CA ARG A 697 17.14 17.80 -2.70
C ARG A 697 16.30 19.08 -2.77
N GLN A 698 15.03 18.99 -2.39
CA GLN A 698 14.05 20.05 -2.62
C GLN A 698 14.34 21.32 -1.80
N ARG A 699 14.54 21.23 -0.47
CA ARG A 699 14.67 22.42 0.40
C ARG A 699 15.98 23.19 0.19
N GLY A 700 17.04 22.48 -0.23
CA GLY A 700 18.35 23.04 -0.51
C GLY A 700 18.60 23.44 -1.97
N SER A 701 17.69 23.07 -2.90
CA SER A 701 17.89 23.16 -4.34
C SER A 701 19.21 22.54 -4.84
N GLU A 702 19.61 21.44 -4.22
CA GLU A 702 20.93 20.81 -4.38
C GLU A 702 20.81 19.54 -5.23
N LEU A 703 21.70 19.38 -6.22
CA LEU A 703 21.78 18.19 -7.06
C LEU A 703 23.08 17.42 -6.79
N VAL A 704 22.96 16.15 -6.41
CA VAL A 704 24.10 15.25 -6.18
C VAL A 704 23.96 14.00 -7.03
N THR A 705 25.04 13.59 -7.70
CA THR A 705 25.13 12.27 -8.34
C THR A 705 25.63 11.25 -7.32
N LEU A 706 24.82 10.26 -6.99
CA LEU A 706 25.18 9.16 -6.10
C LEU A 706 25.47 7.90 -6.92
N PRO A 707 26.68 7.34 -6.84
CA PRO A 707 26.95 5.98 -7.30
C PRO A 707 26.06 4.93 -6.61
N TYR A 708 25.97 3.72 -7.17
CA TYR A 708 25.25 2.63 -6.50
C TYR A 708 25.67 2.47 -5.04
N ASN A 709 24.69 2.39 -4.14
CA ASN A 709 24.84 2.27 -2.68
C ASN A 709 25.61 3.43 -1.97
N ALA A 710 26.03 4.48 -2.69
CA ALA A 710 26.60 5.68 -2.06
C ALA A 710 25.57 6.38 -1.16
N ALA A 711 26.03 6.92 -0.04
CA ALA A 711 25.21 7.46 1.02
C ALA A 711 25.47 8.97 1.23
N MET A 712 24.39 9.74 1.36
CA MET A 712 24.39 11.17 1.65
C MET A 712 23.76 11.41 3.03
N PRO A 713 24.40 12.18 3.93
CA PRO A 713 23.86 12.46 5.26
C PRO A 713 22.70 13.47 5.19
N VAL A 714 21.72 13.31 6.08
CA VAL A 714 20.59 14.25 6.24
C VAL A 714 20.31 14.45 7.72
N SER A 715 20.40 15.69 8.19
CA SER A 715 20.16 16.06 9.59
C SER A 715 18.87 16.87 9.73
N LEU A 716 17.96 16.44 10.62
CA LEU A 716 16.64 17.03 10.82
C LEU A 716 16.30 17.15 12.32
N LYS A 717 15.81 18.31 12.76
CA LYS A 717 15.16 18.45 14.08
C LYS A 717 13.74 17.87 14.04
N VAL A 718 13.14 17.66 15.21
CA VAL A 718 11.73 17.21 15.33
C VAL A 718 10.81 18.11 14.51
N LEU A 719 9.84 17.52 13.79
CA LEU A 719 8.94 18.19 12.82
C LEU A 719 9.63 18.80 11.58
N GLU A 720 10.94 18.64 11.39
CA GLU A 720 11.58 18.91 10.10
C GLU A 720 11.49 17.70 9.16
N HIS A 721 11.57 17.99 7.87
CA HIS A 721 11.57 17.02 6.79
C HIS A 721 12.47 17.48 5.64
N GLU A 722 12.71 16.57 4.69
CA GLU A 722 13.36 16.83 3.41
C GLU A 722 12.73 15.94 2.33
N ILE A 723 12.62 16.43 1.09
CA ILE A 723 12.14 15.61 -0.04
C ILE A 723 13.24 15.50 -1.10
N PHE A 724 13.41 14.29 -1.62
CA PHE A 724 14.35 13.95 -2.68
C PHE A 724 13.61 13.39 -3.89
N THR A 725 13.96 13.89 -5.08
CA THR A 725 13.67 13.18 -6.34
C THR A 725 14.90 12.36 -6.71
N VAL A 726 14.70 11.06 -6.96
CA VAL A 726 15.77 10.11 -7.28
C VAL A 726 15.56 9.63 -8.71
N SER A 727 16.50 9.91 -9.61
CA SER A 727 16.37 9.63 -11.05
C SER A 727 17.54 8.77 -11.56
N PRO A 728 17.29 7.60 -12.19
CA PRO A 728 18.36 6.79 -12.79
C PRO A 728 19.14 7.56 -13.85
N ILE A 729 20.47 7.54 -13.77
CA ILE A 729 21.35 8.16 -14.77
C ILE A 729 21.49 7.23 -15.97
N LYS A 730 20.97 7.65 -17.13
CA LYS A 730 21.26 6.99 -18.41
C LYS A 730 22.58 7.52 -18.96
N VAL A 731 23.52 6.62 -19.24
CA VAL A 731 24.71 6.92 -20.06
C VAL A 731 24.32 6.81 -21.54
N LEU A 732 24.65 7.83 -22.33
CA LEU A 732 24.37 7.91 -23.77
C LEU A 732 25.63 7.70 -24.61
N ALA A 733 26.76 8.24 -24.13
CA ALA A 733 28.10 8.05 -24.67
C ALA A 733 29.13 8.37 -23.56
N PRO A 734 30.42 8.05 -23.74
CA PRO A 734 31.48 8.48 -22.80
C PRO A 734 31.44 10.00 -22.57
N GLY A 735 31.29 10.42 -21.31
CA GLY A 735 31.15 11.84 -20.93
C GLY A 735 29.74 12.43 -21.08
N PHE A 736 28.78 11.73 -21.71
CA PHE A 736 27.41 12.20 -21.95
C PHE A 736 26.39 11.30 -21.23
N SER A 737 25.83 11.81 -20.15
CA SER A 737 24.86 11.12 -19.27
C SER A 737 23.77 12.09 -18.84
N PHE A 738 22.54 11.59 -18.67
CA PHE A 738 21.37 12.41 -18.39
C PHE A 738 20.38 11.71 -17.44
N ALA A 739 19.70 12.48 -16.58
CA ALA A 739 18.60 11.99 -15.75
C ALA A 739 17.55 13.10 -15.53
N PRO A 740 16.27 12.93 -15.91
CA PRO A 740 15.25 13.95 -15.73
C PRO A 740 14.78 14.02 -14.27
N LEU A 741 14.54 15.23 -13.74
CA LEU A 741 14.05 15.44 -12.37
C LEU A 741 12.58 15.89 -12.35
N GLY A 742 12.11 16.58 -13.39
CA GLY A 742 10.72 17.06 -13.46
C GLY A 742 10.56 18.47 -12.90
N LEU A 743 9.38 18.80 -12.35
CA LEU A 743 9.09 20.16 -11.84
C LEU A 743 9.68 20.37 -10.45
N ILE A 744 10.93 20.85 -10.37
CA ILE A 744 11.74 20.92 -9.15
C ILE A 744 11.23 21.90 -8.08
N ASN A 745 10.25 22.75 -8.42
CA ASN A 745 9.49 23.57 -7.46
C ASN A 745 8.34 22.83 -6.76
N MET A 746 8.01 21.60 -7.18
CA MET A 746 6.96 20.74 -6.60
C MET A 746 7.58 19.72 -5.64
N PHE A 747 6.82 19.27 -4.63
CA PHE A 747 7.32 18.22 -3.73
C PHE A 747 7.58 16.90 -4.49
N ASN A 748 6.66 16.46 -5.36
CA ASN A 748 6.87 15.29 -6.21
C ASN A 748 7.25 15.71 -7.65
N ALA A 749 8.42 16.32 -7.83
CA ALA A 749 8.90 16.86 -9.10
C ALA A 749 8.81 15.85 -10.26
N GLY A 750 9.31 14.63 -10.05
CA GLY A 750 9.35 13.58 -11.07
C GLY A 750 7.98 13.04 -11.49
N GLY A 751 6.92 13.31 -10.70
CA GLY A 751 5.54 13.00 -11.05
C GLY A 751 5.03 13.79 -12.27
N ALA A 752 5.75 14.83 -12.71
CA ALA A 752 5.44 15.57 -13.93
C ALA A 752 5.82 14.83 -15.22
N ILE A 753 6.66 13.79 -15.17
CA ILE A 753 7.24 13.17 -16.37
C ILE A 753 6.35 12.02 -16.87
N GLU A 754 5.55 12.32 -17.91
CA GLU A 754 4.60 11.40 -18.54
C GLU A 754 5.22 10.55 -19.67
N GLY A 755 6.35 11.00 -20.23
CA GLY A 755 7.06 10.30 -21.28
C GLY A 755 8.54 10.65 -21.28
N LEU A 756 9.37 9.66 -21.59
CA LEU A 756 10.82 9.77 -21.67
C LEU A 756 11.32 8.88 -22.81
N ARG A 757 12.21 9.42 -23.66
CA ARG A 757 12.92 8.70 -24.71
C ARG A 757 14.33 9.25 -24.84
N TYR A 758 15.28 8.33 -25.02
CA TYR A 758 16.66 8.64 -25.35
C TYR A 758 16.95 8.19 -26.78
N GLU A 759 17.63 9.01 -27.58
CA GLU A 759 18.09 8.68 -28.92
C GLU A 759 19.59 8.99 -29.04
N VAL A 760 20.43 7.96 -29.04
CA VAL A 760 21.87 8.09 -29.32
C VAL A 760 22.06 8.26 -30.83
N LYS A 761 22.94 9.17 -31.26
CA LYS A 761 23.25 9.39 -32.68
C LYS A 761 24.55 8.67 -33.07
N SER A 762 24.59 8.19 -34.31
CA SER A 762 25.53 7.13 -34.75
C SER A 762 27.03 7.49 -34.71
N GLY A 763 27.39 8.77 -34.59
CA GLY A 763 28.80 9.19 -34.42
C GLY A 763 29.38 8.86 -33.05
N ALA A 764 28.55 8.66 -32.02
CA ALA A 764 28.97 8.45 -30.63
C ALA A 764 29.68 7.11 -30.38
N ALA A 765 29.56 6.14 -31.29
CA ALA A 765 30.15 4.80 -31.16
C ALA A 765 31.56 4.68 -31.79
N LEU A 766 32.12 5.76 -32.33
CA LEU A 766 33.33 5.74 -33.17
C LEU A 766 34.51 6.56 -32.62
N SER A 767 34.49 6.94 -31.34
CA SER A 767 35.62 7.60 -30.66
C SER A 767 36.42 6.67 -29.73
N GLU A 768 36.38 5.35 -29.94
CA GLU A 768 37.41 4.45 -29.42
C GLU A 768 38.64 4.50 -30.34
N LEU A 769 39.50 5.51 -30.13
CA LEU A 769 40.95 5.52 -30.41
C LEU A 769 41.49 6.96 -30.35
N ASP A 770 41.95 7.37 -29.16
CA ASP A 770 43.32 7.84 -29.05
C ASP A 770 43.82 7.65 -27.61
N ALA A 771 44.62 6.60 -27.41
CA ALA A 771 45.19 6.27 -26.11
C ALA A 771 46.38 7.19 -25.82
N GLY A 772 46.23 8.12 -24.88
CA GLY A 772 47.20 9.21 -24.72
C GLY A 772 47.30 9.91 -23.37
N PHE A 773 46.79 9.33 -22.27
CA PHE A 773 47.10 9.81 -20.92
C PHE A 773 47.03 8.67 -19.88
N GLU A 774 48.17 8.01 -19.64
CA GLU A 774 48.40 7.34 -18.37
C GLU A 774 48.66 8.42 -17.31
N GLY A 775 47.81 8.48 -16.27
CA GLY A 775 47.85 9.50 -15.24
C GLY A 775 47.26 8.98 -13.93
N GLU A 776 48.15 8.75 -12.97
CA GLU A 776 47.98 8.16 -11.63
C GLU A 776 46.60 8.31 -10.94
N ALA A 777 46.18 7.22 -10.28
CA ALA A 777 44.99 7.18 -9.46
C ALA A 777 45.06 8.12 -8.25
N ASN A 778 44.21 9.16 -8.24
CA ASN A 778 43.78 9.87 -7.04
C ASN A 778 42.34 10.37 -7.22
N GLY A 779 41.49 10.15 -6.22
CA GLY A 779 40.05 10.36 -6.30
C GLY A 779 39.61 11.83 -6.30
N VAL A 780 39.64 12.48 -7.47
CA VAL A 780 39.11 13.83 -7.69
C VAL A 780 38.13 13.80 -8.86
N ALA A 781 37.08 14.61 -8.79
CA ALA A 781 35.94 14.59 -9.71
C ALA A 781 36.37 14.64 -11.19
N ALA A 782 35.76 13.77 -12.00
CA ALA A 782 35.83 13.88 -13.46
C ALA A 782 35.37 15.27 -13.88
N GLN A 783 36.25 16.02 -14.55
CA GLN A 783 35.95 17.39 -14.99
C GLN A 783 34.77 17.34 -15.98
N ARG A 784 33.65 18.01 -15.63
CA ARG A 784 32.51 18.13 -16.56
C ARG A 784 32.97 18.92 -17.77
N ALA A 785 32.97 18.27 -18.93
CA ALA A 785 33.40 18.90 -20.16
C ALA A 785 32.39 19.97 -20.61
N GLU A 786 32.91 21.11 -21.08
CA GLU A 786 32.16 21.89 -22.06
C GLU A 786 31.92 21.03 -23.31
N ASN A 787 30.89 21.36 -24.09
CA ASN A 787 30.54 20.57 -25.25
C ASN A 787 31.42 20.95 -26.46
N TRP A 788 32.60 20.33 -26.55
CA TRP A 788 33.56 20.53 -27.64
C TRP A 788 33.23 19.70 -28.90
N SER A 789 32.21 18.84 -28.87
CA SER A 789 31.78 18.07 -30.05
C SER A 789 31.21 19.01 -31.12
N SER A 790 31.56 18.80 -32.39
CA SER A 790 30.87 19.47 -33.51
C SER A 790 29.48 18.88 -33.77
N GLU A 791 29.25 17.62 -33.39
CA GLU A 791 28.03 16.84 -33.70
C GLU A 791 27.15 16.58 -32.47
N VAL A 792 25.86 16.36 -32.70
CA VAL A 792 24.90 15.94 -31.65
C VAL A 792 25.18 14.48 -31.32
N VAL A 793 25.50 14.21 -30.06
CA VAL A 793 25.82 12.89 -29.50
C VAL A 793 24.53 12.16 -29.11
N GLY A 794 23.57 12.88 -28.52
CA GLY A 794 22.30 12.31 -28.09
C GLY A 794 21.18 13.33 -28.01
N VAL A 795 19.95 12.85 -28.19
CA VAL A 795 18.73 13.65 -28.03
C VAL A 795 17.86 13.01 -26.96
N VAL A 796 17.51 13.78 -25.93
CA VAL A 796 16.59 13.36 -24.87
C VAL A 796 15.25 14.05 -25.06
N ARG A 797 14.20 13.27 -25.24
CA ARG A 797 12.84 13.78 -25.46
C ARG A 797 11.92 13.39 -24.31
N MET A 798 11.28 14.40 -23.73
CA MET A 798 10.44 14.26 -22.55
C MET A 798 9.04 14.82 -22.80
N LYS A 799 8.04 14.24 -22.15
CA LYS A 799 6.67 14.75 -22.07
C LYS A 799 6.40 15.15 -20.62
N VAL A 800 6.19 16.43 -20.37
CA VAL A 800 6.11 17.01 -19.02
C VAL A 800 4.75 17.68 -18.80
N LYS A 801 4.02 17.23 -17.78
CA LYS A 801 2.75 17.82 -17.33
C LYS A 801 3.03 18.98 -16.38
N GLY A 802 2.25 20.05 -16.49
CA GLY A 802 2.27 21.17 -15.53
C GLY A 802 3.08 22.38 -16.02
N CYS A 803 3.47 23.22 -15.07
CA CYS A 803 4.21 24.47 -15.28
C CYS A 803 5.12 24.76 -14.08
N GLY A 804 6.08 25.67 -14.23
CA GLY A 804 7.10 25.99 -13.23
C GLY A 804 8.51 25.70 -13.71
N GLN A 805 9.44 25.51 -12.78
CA GLN A 805 10.84 25.25 -13.12
C GLN A 805 11.04 23.74 -13.32
N PHE A 806 11.37 23.34 -14.55
CA PHE A 806 11.80 21.99 -14.87
C PHE A 806 13.30 21.83 -14.60
N GLY A 807 13.69 20.69 -14.05
CA GLY A 807 15.08 20.31 -13.78
C GLY A 807 15.47 18.97 -14.40
N ALA A 808 16.75 18.83 -14.75
CA ALA A 808 17.39 17.57 -15.09
C ALA A 808 18.88 17.58 -14.70
N TYR A 809 19.47 16.41 -14.50
CA TYR A 809 20.92 16.23 -14.51
C TYR A 809 21.43 16.04 -15.95
N SER A 810 22.52 16.71 -16.30
CA SER A 810 23.32 16.44 -17.49
C SER A 810 24.82 16.53 -17.16
N SER A 811 25.61 15.54 -17.55
CA SER A 811 27.07 15.52 -17.32
C SER A 811 27.84 16.56 -18.14
N ALA A 812 27.30 16.95 -19.29
CA ALA A 812 27.82 17.98 -20.18
C ALA A 812 26.76 19.07 -20.41
N LYS A 813 27.19 20.29 -20.76
CA LYS A 813 26.28 21.38 -21.10
C LYS A 813 25.52 21.05 -22.40
N PRO A 814 24.18 21.09 -22.42
CA PRO A 814 23.41 20.89 -23.65
C PRO A 814 23.71 21.95 -24.71
N ARG A 815 23.66 21.53 -25.98
CA ARG A 815 23.82 22.39 -27.15
C ARG A 815 22.59 23.28 -27.36
N ARG A 816 21.41 22.68 -27.17
CA ARG A 816 20.11 23.28 -27.44
C ARG A 816 19.05 22.60 -26.58
N CYS A 817 18.13 23.40 -26.06
CA CYS A 817 16.91 22.95 -25.40
C CYS A 817 15.71 23.54 -26.14
N THR A 818 14.65 22.76 -26.32
CA THR A 818 13.39 23.25 -26.89
C THR A 818 12.19 22.85 -26.04
N VAL A 819 11.14 23.65 -26.13
CA VAL A 819 9.79 23.34 -25.63
C VAL A 819 8.83 23.48 -26.81
N GLY A 820 8.22 22.37 -27.21
CA GLY A 820 7.48 22.27 -28.47
C GLY A 820 8.42 22.46 -29.67
N SER A 821 8.21 23.54 -30.42
CA SER A 821 9.08 23.98 -31.53
C SER A 821 9.97 25.18 -31.17
N ALA A 822 9.79 25.78 -29.99
CA ALA A 822 10.53 26.96 -29.57
C ALA A 822 11.86 26.58 -28.91
N VAL A 823 12.96 27.21 -29.32
CA VAL A 823 14.23 27.17 -28.58
C VAL A 823 14.07 28.01 -27.31
N VAL A 824 14.52 27.48 -26.18
CA VAL A 824 14.40 28.14 -24.87
C VAL A 824 15.78 28.32 -24.24
N ASP A 825 15.95 29.43 -23.51
CA ASP A 825 17.14 29.65 -22.69
C ASP A 825 17.16 28.65 -21.53
N ALA A 826 18.33 28.05 -21.30
CA ALA A 826 18.54 27.01 -20.31
C ALA A 826 19.61 27.41 -19.30
N GLY A 827 19.29 27.31 -18.01
CA GLY A 827 20.29 27.39 -16.95
C GLY A 827 21.11 26.10 -16.91
N TYR A 828 22.43 26.20 -16.77
CA TYR A 828 23.30 25.05 -16.55
C TYR A 828 24.34 25.35 -15.48
N ASP A 829 24.27 24.65 -14.36
CA ASP A 829 25.26 24.72 -13.29
C ASP A 829 26.38 23.70 -13.54
N PHE A 830 27.57 24.19 -13.92
CA PHE A 830 28.76 23.36 -14.13
C PHE A 830 29.24 22.62 -12.87
N SER A 831 28.89 23.10 -11.67
CA SER A 831 29.35 22.54 -10.39
C SER A 831 28.60 21.26 -9.98
N CYS A 832 27.32 21.12 -10.36
CA CYS A 832 26.51 19.93 -10.09
C CYS A 832 25.96 19.21 -11.35
N GLY A 833 25.95 19.88 -12.50
CA GLY A 833 25.35 19.38 -13.75
C GLY A 833 23.83 19.60 -13.83
N LEU A 834 23.28 20.51 -13.01
CA LEU A 834 21.85 20.83 -13.02
C LEU A 834 21.51 21.69 -14.25
N LEU A 835 20.70 21.12 -15.13
CA LEU A 835 20.00 21.80 -16.22
C LEU A 835 18.65 22.29 -15.71
N THR A 836 18.32 23.57 -15.93
CA THR A 836 17.00 24.14 -15.62
C THR A 836 16.36 24.82 -16.83
N LEU A 837 15.04 24.67 -16.94
CA LEU A 837 14.18 25.25 -17.97
C LEU A 837 12.91 25.80 -17.30
N ASN A 838 12.41 26.94 -17.74
CA ASN A 838 11.12 27.45 -17.26
C ASN A 838 9.98 27.02 -18.20
N LEU A 839 8.89 26.55 -17.60
CA LEU A 839 7.62 26.23 -18.27
C LEU A 839 6.59 27.25 -17.75
N ASP A 840 6.54 28.43 -18.36
CA ASP A 840 5.84 29.61 -17.81
C ASP A 840 4.32 29.45 -17.72
N HIS A 841 3.75 28.49 -18.46
CA HIS A 841 2.31 28.24 -18.55
C HIS A 841 2.02 26.73 -18.58
N MET A 842 0.77 26.37 -18.29
CA MET A 842 0.27 25.01 -18.56
C MET A 842 0.33 24.72 -20.07
N PRO A 843 0.42 23.44 -20.49
CA PRO A 843 0.36 23.08 -21.91
C PRO A 843 -0.85 23.68 -22.63
N GLU A 844 -0.70 24.02 -23.92
CA GLU A 844 -1.76 24.61 -24.74
C GLU A 844 -3.06 23.79 -24.75
N GLU A 845 -4.19 24.46 -24.99
CA GLU A 845 -5.51 23.83 -24.98
C GLU A 845 -5.59 22.65 -25.98
N GLY A 846 -5.98 21.47 -25.48
CA GLY A 846 -5.96 20.21 -26.23
C GLY A 846 -4.66 19.39 -26.08
N GLN A 847 -3.56 19.99 -25.65
CA GLN A 847 -2.34 19.29 -25.24
C GLN A 847 -2.40 18.96 -23.74
N LYS A 848 -1.89 17.78 -23.34
CA LYS A 848 -1.83 17.37 -21.91
C LYS A 848 -0.46 17.60 -21.27
N VAL A 849 0.55 17.86 -22.08
CA VAL A 849 1.97 17.85 -21.72
C VAL A 849 2.76 18.77 -22.65
N HIS A 850 3.76 19.44 -22.10
CA HIS A 850 4.84 20.05 -22.86
C HIS A 850 5.71 18.93 -23.46
N VAL A 851 6.25 19.16 -24.67
CA VAL A 851 7.29 18.29 -25.25
C VAL A 851 8.61 19.02 -25.10
N ILE A 852 9.50 18.51 -24.24
CA ILE A 852 10.85 19.06 -24.05
C ILE A 852 11.83 18.21 -24.85
N GLU A 853 12.74 18.84 -25.57
CA GLU A 853 13.85 18.17 -26.25
C GLU A 853 15.18 18.81 -25.82
N VAL A 854 16.16 17.97 -25.46
CA VAL A 854 17.50 18.38 -25.04
C VAL A 854 18.52 17.70 -25.95
N GLU A 855 19.31 18.49 -26.65
CA GLU A 855 20.40 18.02 -27.51
C GLU A 855 21.73 18.12 -26.78
N LEU A 856 22.41 16.98 -26.67
CA LEU A 856 23.71 16.78 -26.07
C LEU A 856 24.76 16.56 -27.17
#